data_AF-A0AAD6FTB5-F1
#
_entry.id   AF-A0AAD6FTB5-F1
#
_cell.length_a   1.000
_cell.length_b   1.000
_cell.length_c   1.000
_cell.angle_alpha   90.00
_cell.angle_beta   90.00
_cell.angle_gamma   90.00
#
_symmetry.space_group_name_H-M   'P 1'
#
loop_
_entity.id
_entity.type
_entity.pdbx_description
1 polymer ?
#
loop_
_entity_poly.entity_id
_entity_poly.type
_entity_poly.pdbx_seq_one_letter_code
_entity_poly.pdbx_strand_id
1 'polypeptide(L)'
;MVNSGLVSTLPLVSSVHVTNAIVNFLIKDLQPPTMVGGDGFKQLMHILLPAYKELLSTGHLEQLLKEQHSKGKTSLALLLSNRIVSSENEEIPDYTAPLEFESRRRGRPPNQPREVPHFVTLSVDVWFHNWQGKQERYLTLWVHYIDCNFSFLNLALATQRLTESSGEDLCLVEAQGKVMAQEWGISQPNLVLLGGEGRNKMRRVKREKGAEAACSVPHPISTTFLEREDSVSSQEAQGHSTEGLPSVSCFFSAVQGCIEEVMSHSIISKTLGQFQIIFATLFLPPARNRTSYEHHVQTLSQSLTREEEAELKSWTHFPPTWNKLYILLSTLVKYKSLFYDMMKDIKGEGLSKEDTGSESSSLRSCHANSSSLHFEWKVLEDLCLVLKPLDVACRTLAKEAFPRLSLVKPILTGLLSRHLVLLPGESSSIVKEVKRMMRRNLASCYDNPMVNRVLCVACALDPQFHGLRFMDDKEREATFEWLKKEAVRIVKENRKKGQGKKQSQNKRSPSPGSPESECDFLRRSKRIKESRPINFREMECADEESDAGEADESECPEPVPQAGLSGMEFLLGDLFCSSPKSRQSSVEESVDMEMSAYKADKGASLGVEPLQWWRMKAGQFPLLATAARAYLSAPAVAGSAAQDFAQEGAGAAHRKRGNIPPESLDSILFLHYNHMSTSESGRALAKSDDRI
;
A
#
# COMPACT_ATOMS: atom_id res chain seq x y z
N MET A 1 -16.68 -23.30 64.05
CA MET A 1 -15.46 -22.47 64.05
C MET A 1 -14.28 -23.44 63.93
N VAL A 2 -13.43 -23.51 62.91
CA VAL A 2 -13.10 -22.61 61.79
C VAL A 2 -12.53 -23.48 60.64
N ASN A 3 -12.99 -23.18 59.43
CA ASN A 3 -12.50 -23.40 58.07
C ASN A 3 -11.41 -24.45 57.75
N SER A 4 -11.86 -25.41 56.94
CA SER A 4 -11.12 -26.17 55.94
C SER A 4 -10.28 -25.29 55.02
N GLY A 5 -9.02 -25.69 54.82
CA GLY A 5 -8.08 -25.04 53.91
C GLY A 5 -8.54 -25.09 52.45
N LEU A 6 -8.80 -23.91 51.89
CA LEU A 6 -8.77 -23.67 50.45
C LEU A 6 -7.31 -23.69 50.00
N VAL A 7 -6.78 -24.88 49.70
CA VAL A 7 -5.63 -24.98 48.80
C VAL A 7 -6.13 -24.52 47.44
N SER A 8 -5.73 -23.31 47.03
CA SER A 8 -5.96 -22.83 45.68
C SER A 8 -5.23 -23.76 44.71
N THR A 9 -5.93 -24.74 44.14
CA THR A 9 -5.43 -25.54 43.03
C THR A 9 -5.23 -24.58 41.86
N LEU A 10 -3.98 -24.22 41.57
CA LEU A 10 -3.60 -23.56 40.32
C LEU A 10 -4.21 -24.38 39.15
N PRO A 11 -4.84 -23.74 38.17
CA PRO A 11 -5.44 -24.47 37.05
C PRO A 11 -4.36 -25.32 36.38
N LEU A 12 -4.65 -26.60 36.14
CA LEU A 12 -3.74 -27.53 35.48
C LEU A 12 -3.59 -27.10 34.02
N VAL A 13 -2.63 -26.21 33.74
CA VAL A 13 -2.36 -25.75 32.37
C VAL A 13 -1.77 -26.92 31.58
N SER A 14 -2.47 -27.37 30.54
CA SER A 14 -1.97 -28.43 29.66
C SER A 14 -0.69 -28.02 28.93
N SER A 15 0.24 -28.95 28.76
CA SER A 15 1.52 -28.76 28.03
C SER A 15 1.31 -28.12 26.65
N VAL A 16 0.21 -28.45 25.96
CA VAL A 16 -0.13 -27.90 24.64
C VAL A 16 -0.42 -26.39 24.71
N HIS A 17 -1.10 -25.92 25.76
CA HIS A 17 -1.38 -24.49 25.94
C HIS A 17 -0.09 -23.70 26.20
N VAL A 18 0.84 -24.28 26.96
CA VAL A 18 2.16 -23.69 27.22
C VAL A 18 2.95 -23.60 25.92
N THR A 19 3.02 -24.69 25.15
CA THR A 19 3.69 -24.71 23.84
C THR A 19 3.10 -23.68 22.88
N ASN A 20 1.77 -23.58 22.79
CA ASN A 20 1.09 -22.59 21.97
C ASN A 20 1.39 -21.15 22.42
N ALA A 21 1.45 -20.90 23.73
CA ALA A 21 1.82 -19.60 24.28
C ALA A 21 3.28 -19.24 23.95
N ILE A 22 4.21 -20.19 24.02
CA ILE A 22 5.61 -20.01 23.63
C ILE A 22 5.71 -19.68 22.14
N VAL A 23 5.03 -20.43 21.27
CA VAL A 23 5.01 -20.15 19.82
C VAL A 23 4.44 -18.75 19.55
N ASN A 24 3.35 -18.37 20.23
CA ASN A 24 2.77 -17.03 20.10
C ASN A 24 3.70 -15.93 20.61
N PHE A 25 4.48 -16.18 21.67
CA PHE A 25 5.51 -15.27 22.14
C PHE A 25 6.60 -15.06 21.09
N LEU A 26 7.11 -16.14 20.48
CA LEU A 26 8.11 -16.04 19.41
C LEU A 26 7.60 -15.22 18.21
N ILE A 27 6.34 -15.45 17.81
CA ILE A 27 5.70 -14.74 16.69
C ILE A 27 5.47 -13.26 17.03
N LYS A 28 4.81 -12.98 18.16
CA LYS A 28 4.43 -11.60 18.53
C LYS A 28 5.63 -10.73 18.83
N ASP A 29 6.65 -11.30 19.47
CA ASP A 29 7.81 -10.53 19.90
C ASP A 29 9.00 -10.61 18.95
N LEU A 30 8.81 -11.27 17.79
CA LEU A 30 9.82 -11.46 16.74
C LEU A 30 11.12 -12.05 17.33
N GLN A 31 10.98 -13.15 18.07
CA GLN A 31 12.09 -13.82 18.74
C GLN A 31 12.49 -15.11 18.02
N PRO A 32 13.79 -15.46 17.99
CA PRO A 32 14.25 -16.70 17.37
C PRO A 32 13.83 -17.93 18.19
N PRO A 33 13.60 -19.09 17.53
CA PRO A 33 13.34 -20.35 18.22
C PRO A 33 14.43 -20.75 19.22
N THR A 34 15.68 -20.36 18.95
CA THR A 34 16.84 -20.62 19.83
C THR A 34 16.72 -19.97 21.20
N MET A 35 15.89 -18.93 21.36
CA MET A 35 15.66 -18.26 22.65
C MET A 35 15.16 -19.23 23.73
N VAL A 36 14.33 -20.20 23.36
CA VAL A 36 13.76 -21.18 24.29
C VAL A 36 14.82 -22.14 24.84
N GLY A 37 15.92 -22.31 24.10
CA GLY A 37 17.08 -23.10 24.51
C GLY A 37 18.03 -22.38 25.47
N GLY A 38 17.86 -21.08 25.73
CA GLY A 38 18.72 -20.30 26.61
C GLY A 38 18.46 -20.56 28.10
N ASP A 39 19.51 -20.55 28.92
CA ASP A 39 19.41 -20.93 30.34
C ASP A 39 18.53 -19.98 31.17
N GLY A 40 18.50 -18.69 30.83
CA GLY A 40 17.59 -17.73 31.47
C GLY A 40 16.11 -18.03 31.19
N PHE A 41 15.76 -18.42 29.96
CA PHE A 41 14.39 -18.81 29.63
C PHE A 41 14.01 -20.12 30.33
N LYS A 42 14.93 -21.10 30.39
CA LYS A 42 14.74 -22.34 31.15
C LYS A 42 14.48 -22.07 32.63
N GLN A 43 15.27 -21.18 33.24
CA GLN A 43 15.10 -20.79 34.63
C GLN A 43 13.74 -20.12 34.87
N LEU A 44 13.32 -19.22 33.97
CA LEU A 44 11.99 -18.59 34.02
C LEU A 44 10.87 -19.64 33.98
N MET A 45 10.94 -20.58 33.04
CA MET A 45 9.95 -21.66 32.91
C MET A 45 9.93 -22.59 34.11
N HIS A 46 11.10 -22.91 34.69
CA HIS A 46 11.20 -23.74 35.90
C HIS A 46 10.55 -23.05 37.12
N ILE A 47 10.62 -21.72 37.21
CA ILE A 47 9.97 -20.95 38.28
C ILE A 47 8.45 -20.88 38.06
N LEU A 48 8.02 -20.56 36.84
CA LEU A 48 6.60 -20.36 36.52
C LEU A 48 5.81 -21.68 36.46
N LEU A 49 6.40 -22.73 35.89
CA LEU A 49 5.78 -24.03 35.67
C LEU A 49 6.76 -25.17 35.99
N PRO A 50 7.06 -25.45 37.28
CA PRO A 50 8.00 -26.49 37.68
C PRO A 50 7.64 -27.91 37.20
N ALA A 51 6.35 -28.15 36.92
CA ALA A 51 5.84 -29.42 36.40
C ALA A 51 6.07 -29.61 34.89
N TYR A 52 6.42 -28.55 34.16
CA TYR A 52 6.70 -28.60 32.72
C TYR A 52 8.12 -29.13 32.49
N LYS A 53 8.26 -30.46 32.43
CA LYS A 53 9.55 -31.15 32.28
C LYS A 53 10.02 -31.31 30.84
N GLU A 54 9.10 -31.25 29.87
CA GLU A 54 9.43 -31.33 28.44
C GLU A 54 9.86 -29.95 27.95
N LEU A 55 11.17 -29.71 27.96
CA LEU A 55 11.70 -28.52 27.31
C LEU A 55 11.61 -28.71 25.79
N LEU A 56 10.87 -27.83 25.11
CA LEU A 56 10.75 -27.86 23.65
C LEU A 56 12.13 -27.70 23.02
N SER A 57 12.51 -28.66 22.18
CA SER A 57 13.73 -28.51 21.37
C SER A 57 13.52 -27.43 20.31
N THR A 58 14.60 -26.72 19.96
CA THR A 58 14.57 -25.70 18.89
C THR A 58 13.99 -26.27 17.59
N GLY A 59 14.36 -27.51 17.23
CA GLY A 59 13.85 -28.17 16.03
C GLY A 59 12.35 -28.45 16.08
N HIS A 60 11.80 -28.77 17.26
CA HIS A 60 10.35 -28.99 17.42
C HIS A 60 9.57 -27.68 17.24
N LEU A 61 10.10 -26.56 17.77
CA LEU A 61 9.52 -25.23 17.58
C LEU A 61 9.57 -24.77 16.13
N GLU A 62 10.68 -25.00 15.43
CA GLU A 62 10.81 -24.71 14.01
C GLU A 62 9.80 -25.48 13.16
N GLN A 63 9.58 -26.76 13.47
CA GLN A 63 8.55 -27.56 12.80
C GLN A 63 7.15 -27.01 13.06
N LEU A 64 6.81 -26.68 14.31
CA LEU A 64 5.52 -26.08 14.64
C LEU A 64 5.30 -24.74 13.92
N LEU A 65 6.32 -23.88 13.85
CA LEU A 65 6.25 -22.63 13.10
C LEU A 65 6.02 -22.87 11.61
N LYS A 66 6.69 -23.86 11.00
CA LYS A 66 6.46 -24.25 9.60
C LYS A 66 5.04 -24.75 9.38
N GLU A 67 4.52 -25.61 10.26
CA GLU A 67 3.16 -26.12 10.16
C GLU A 67 2.12 -25.00 10.27
N GLN A 68 2.29 -24.08 11.21
CA GLN A 68 1.41 -22.91 11.37
C GLN A 68 1.49 -21.97 10.17
N HIS A 69 2.69 -21.75 9.64
CA HIS A 69 2.90 -20.96 8.44
C HIS A 69 2.22 -21.59 7.21
N SER A 70 2.34 -22.91 7.01
CA SER A 70 1.64 -23.61 5.92
C SER A 70 0.12 -23.55 6.06
N LYS A 71 -0.41 -23.72 7.29
CA LYS A 71 -1.84 -23.57 7.59
C LYS A 71 -2.31 -22.14 7.32
N GLY A 72 -1.57 -21.14 7.77
CA GLY A 72 -1.85 -19.73 7.54
C GLY A 72 -1.84 -19.36 6.06
N LYS A 73 -0.83 -19.81 5.30
CA LYS A 73 -0.77 -19.64 3.84
C LYS A 73 -1.99 -20.23 3.13
N THR A 74 -2.37 -21.46 3.49
CA THR A 74 -3.55 -22.11 2.92
C THR A 74 -4.83 -21.34 3.25
N SER A 75 -4.95 -20.86 4.50
CA SER A 75 -6.09 -20.05 4.94
C SER A 75 -6.19 -18.72 4.19
N LEU A 76 -5.08 -17.99 4.01
CA LEU A 76 -5.07 -16.75 3.24
C LEU A 76 -5.32 -16.98 1.76
N ALA A 77 -4.76 -18.04 1.17
CA ALA A 77 -5.04 -18.39 -0.22
C ALA A 77 -6.53 -18.73 -0.43
N LEU A 78 -7.16 -19.39 0.55
CA LEU A 78 -8.61 -19.59 0.56
C LEU A 78 -9.38 -18.28 0.74
N LEU A 79 -8.91 -17.36 1.58
CA LEU A 79 -9.55 -16.05 1.77
C LEU A 79 -9.50 -15.23 0.47
N LEU A 80 -8.33 -15.13 -0.15
CA LEU A 80 -8.11 -14.44 -1.43
C LEU A 80 -8.89 -15.10 -2.58
N SER A 81 -9.19 -16.40 -2.51
CA SER A 81 -10.00 -17.07 -3.53
C SER A 81 -11.51 -17.12 -3.22
N ASN A 82 -11.94 -17.07 -1.95
CA ASN A 82 -13.35 -17.27 -1.55
C ASN A 82 -14.10 -15.97 -1.22
N ARG A 83 -13.55 -15.05 -0.40
CA ARG A 83 -14.22 -13.74 -0.13
C ARG A 83 -14.44 -12.92 -1.39
N ILE A 84 -13.72 -13.31 -2.41
CA ILE A 84 -13.61 -12.61 -3.65
C ILE A 84 -14.50 -13.23 -4.74
N VAL A 85 -14.94 -14.48 -4.56
CA VAL A 85 -15.95 -15.13 -5.40
C VAL A 85 -17.35 -15.00 -4.80
N SER A 86 -17.49 -14.94 -3.46
CA SER A 86 -18.80 -14.81 -2.79
C SER A 86 -19.50 -13.47 -3.02
N SER A 87 -18.79 -12.44 -3.50
CA SER A 87 -19.37 -11.13 -3.81
C SER A 87 -20.08 -11.07 -5.18
N GLU A 88 -20.01 -12.13 -6.00
CA GLU A 88 -20.67 -12.14 -7.33
C GLU A 88 -22.00 -12.90 -7.36
N ASN A 89 -22.36 -13.63 -6.29
CA ASN A 89 -23.60 -14.41 -6.18
C ASN A 89 -24.35 -14.08 -4.88
N GLU A 90 -24.89 -12.87 -4.74
CA GLU A 90 -26.13 -12.73 -3.97
C GLU A 90 -27.30 -12.99 -4.94
N GLU A 91 -27.48 -14.27 -5.30
CA GLU A 91 -28.79 -14.70 -5.80
C GLU A 91 -29.72 -14.76 -4.59
N ILE A 92 -30.79 -13.97 -4.67
CA ILE A 92 -31.95 -13.98 -3.77
C ILE A 92 -32.33 -15.45 -3.53
N PRO A 93 -32.35 -15.95 -2.28
CA PRO A 93 -32.74 -17.34 -2.04
C PRO A 93 -34.20 -17.49 -2.46
N ASP A 94 -34.41 -18.28 -3.51
CA ASP A 94 -35.72 -18.69 -3.97
C ASP A 94 -36.33 -19.61 -2.89
N TYR A 95 -37.19 -19.05 -2.05
CA TYR A 95 -37.86 -19.75 -0.94
C TYR A 95 -38.84 -20.83 -1.40
N THR A 96 -38.93 -21.09 -2.72
CA THR A 96 -39.93 -21.98 -3.32
C THR A 96 -39.42 -23.38 -3.67
N ALA A 97 -38.15 -23.71 -3.41
CA ALA A 97 -37.61 -25.05 -3.71
C ALA A 97 -37.84 -26.05 -2.55
N PRO A 98 -38.35 -27.27 -2.80
CA PRO A 98 -38.56 -28.28 -1.76
C PRO A 98 -37.24 -28.72 -1.12
N LEU A 99 -37.25 -28.80 0.22
CA LEU A 99 -36.16 -29.31 1.05
C LEU A 99 -35.96 -30.81 0.81
N GLU A 100 -35.01 -31.18 -0.06
CA GLU A 100 -34.27 -32.44 -0.02
C GLU A 100 -33.33 -32.50 -1.24
N PHE A 101 -32.01 -32.35 -1.03
CA PHE A 101 -31.00 -33.24 -1.63
C PHE A 101 -29.58 -32.90 -1.13
N GLU A 102 -28.92 -33.92 -0.60
CA GLU A 102 -27.53 -33.91 -0.12
C GLU A 102 -26.54 -33.57 -1.23
N SER A 103 -25.56 -32.71 -0.91
CA SER A 103 -24.45 -32.38 -1.80
C SER A 103 -23.34 -33.44 -1.74
N ARG A 104 -23.46 -34.51 -2.54
CA ARG A 104 -22.31 -35.37 -2.86
C ARG A 104 -21.29 -34.58 -3.70
N ARG A 105 -20.26 -34.05 -3.05
CA ARG A 105 -19.04 -33.55 -3.70
C ARG A 105 -18.32 -34.71 -4.41
N ARG A 106 -18.24 -34.68 -5.75
CA ARG A 106 -17.34 -35.54 -6.52
C ARG A 106 -16.12 -34.72 -6.97
N GLY A 107 -14.95 -35.33 -6.79
CA GLY A 107 -13.65 -34.67 -6.76
C GLY A 107 -13.20 -33.98 -8.04
N ARG A 108 -12.45 -32.89 -7.83
CA ARG A 108 -11.55 -32.25 -8.80
C ARG A 108 -10.17 -32.16 -8.13
N PRO A 109 -9.05 -32.46 -8.83
CA PRO A 109 -7.73 -32.44 -8.20
C PRO A 109 -7.30 -31.01 -7.79
N PRO A 110 -6.44 -30.85 -6.78
CA PRO A 110 -6.17 -29.55 -6.13
C PRO A 110 -5.12 -28.66 -6.82
N ASN A 111 -4.66 -28.97 -8.03
CA ASN A 111 -3.41 -28.39 -8.57
C ASN A 111 -3.57 -27.21 -9.54
N GLN A 112 -4.68 -26.47 -9.51
CA GLN A 112 -4.76 -25.17 -10.21
C GLN A 112 -5.09 -24.06 -9.22
N PRO A 113 -4.20 -23.06 -9.03
CA PRO A 113 -4.50 -21.87 -8.25
C PRO A 113 -5.79 -21.24 -8.79
N ARG A 114 -6.77 -21.00 -7.91
CA ARG A 114 -7.96 -20.23 -8.28
C ARG A 114 -7.51 -18.78 -8.51
N GLU A 115 -7.79 -18.23 -9.68
CA GLU A 115 -7.43 -16.86 -10.03
C GLU A 115 -8.04 -15.84 -9.05
N VAL A 116 -7.18 -15.01 -8.47
CA VAL A 116 -7.53 -13.85 -7.65
C VAL A 116 -8.01 -12.72 -8.61
N PRO A 117 -9.02 -11.90 -8.27
CA PRO A 117 -9.58 -10.87 -9.14
C PRO A 117 -8.52 -9.80 -9.43
N HIS A 118 -8.83 -9.03 -10.45
CA HIS A 118 -7.85 -8.25 -11.18
C HIS A 118 -7.58 -6.88 -10.55
N PHE A 119 -8.32 -6.52 -9.48
CA PHE A 119 -8.21 -5.23 -8.79
C PHE A 119 -7.57 -5.36 -7.43
N VAL A 120 -6.39 -5.96 -7.41
CA VAL A 120 -5.56 -6.08 -6.23
C VAL A 120 -4.37 -5.13 -6.37
N THR A 121 -4.04 -4.41 -5.29
CA THR A 121 -2.83 -3.61 -5.22
C THR A 121 -1.76 -4.39 -4.47
N LEU A 122 -0.53 -4.37 -4.97
CA LEU A 122 0.63 -4.93 -4.30
C LEU A 122 1.50 -3.81 -3.74
N SER A 123 2.10 -4.04 -2.57
CA SER A 123 3.25 -3.23 -2.15
C SER A 123 4.43 -4.13 -1.82
N VAL A 124 5.59 -3.77 -2.33
CA VAL A 124 6.86 -4.45 -2.09
C VAL A 124 7.71 -3.58 -1.19
N ASP A 125 8.12 -4.13 -0.06
CA ASP A 125 9.02 -3.46 0.90
C ASP A 125 10.39 -4.14 0.90
N VAL A 126 11.45 -3.38 0.62
CA VAL A 126 12.85 -3.86 0.57
C VAL A 126 13.60 -3.42 1.82
N TRP A 127 14.25 -4.36 2.50
CA TRP A 127 14.96 -4.07 3.74
C TRP A 127 16.18 -4.96 3.91
N PHE A 128 17.08 -4.57 4.81
CA PHE A 128 18.30 -5.33 5.10
C PHE A 128 18.13 -6.22 6.33
N HIS A 129 18.46 -7.49 6.17
CA HIS A 129 18.57 -8.45 7.26
C HIS A 129 20.05 -8.60 7.63
N ASN A 130 20.40 -8.26 8.88
CA ASN A 130 21.74 -8.45 9.41
C ASN A 130 21.75 -9.63 10.38
N TRP A 131 22.25 -10.78 9.91
CA TRP A 131 22.32 -12.02 10.68
C TRP A 131 23.78 -12.46 10.80
N GLN A 132 24.26 -12.65 12.03
CA GLN A 132 25.65 -13.05 12.31
C GLN A 132 26.71 -12.15 11.63
N GLY A 133 26.42 -10.85 11.48
CA GLY A 133 27.31 -9.88 10.83
C GLY A 133 27.27 -9.90 9.31
N LYS A 134 26.46 -10.77 8.69
CA LYS A 134 26.20 -10.77 7.25
C LYS A 134 24.93 -9.96 6.96
N GLN A 135 25.08 -8.90 6.20
CA GLN A 135 23.97 -8.06 5.75
C GLN A 135 23.48 -8.52 4.37
N GLU A 136 22.24 -8.96 4.26
CA GLU A 136 21.59 -9.38 3.02
C GLU A 136 20.30 -8.59 2.78
N ARG A 137 19.91 -8.41 1.51
CA ARG A 137 18.65 -7.73 1.14
C ARG A 137 17.49 -8.72 1.08
N TYR A 138 16.36 -8.34 1.65
CA TYR A 138 15.11 -9.09 1.58
C TYR A 138 14.01 -8.20 1.00
N LEU A 139 13.05 -8.81 0.31
CA LEU A 139 11.78 -8.17 0.00
C LEU A 139 10.64 -8.85 0.75
N THR A 140 9.67 -8.06 1.17
CA THR A 140 8.38 -8.55 1.68
C THR A 140 7.27 -8.07 0.77
N LEU A 141 6.50 -9.02 0.23
CA LEU A 141 5.35 -8.75 -0.61
C LEU A 141 4.09 -8.62 0.26
N TRP A 142 3.34 -7.56 0.02
CA TRP A 142 2.05 -7.31 0.65
C TRP A 142 0.96 -7.17 -0.40
N VAL A 143 -0.24 -7.60 -0.02
CA VAL A 143 -1.44 -7.49 -0.83
C VAL A 143 -2.47 -6.60 -0.14
N HIS A 144 -3.07 -5.70 -0.92
CA HIS A 144 -4.04 -4.73 -0.47
C HIS A 144 -5.30 -4.83 -1.32
N TYR A 145 -6.45 -4.93 -0.66
CA TYR A 145 -7.73 -5.13 -1.31
C TYR A 145 -8.88 -4.53 -0.50
N ILE A 146 -9.91 -4.05 -1.19
CA ILE A 146 -11.16 -3.59 -0.57
C ILE A 146 -12.32 -4.41 -1.13
N ASP A 147 -13.11 -5.01 -0.24
CA ASP A 147 -14.29 -5.80 -0.62
C ASP A 147 -15.52 -4.93 -0.96
N CYS A 148 -16.62 -5.55 -1.39
CA CYS A 148 -17.86 -4.84 -1.74
C CYS A 148 -18.47 -4.05 -0.57
N ASN A 149 -18.17 -4.43 0.67
CA ASN A 149 -18.64 -3.76 1.88
C ASN A 149 -17.69 -2.64 2.32
N PHE A 150 -16.72 -2.28 1.47
CA PHE A 150 -15.65 -1.34 1.81
C PHE A 150 -14.87 -1.76 3.06
N SER A 151 -14.71 -3.06 3.27
CA SER A 151 -13.80 -3.60 4.29
C SER A 151 -12.43 -3.78 3.67
N PHE A 152 -11.42 -3.27 4.36
CA PHE A 152 -10.05 -3.29 3.88
C PHE A 152 -9.30 -4.54 4.33
N LEU A 153 -8.48 -5.09 3.44
CA LEU A 153 -7.56 -6.21 3.69
C LEU A 153 -6.14 -5.76 3.36
N ASN A 154 -5.23 -5.87 4.32
CA ASN A 154 -3.79 -5.66 4.19
C ASN A 154 -3.06 -6.87 4.75
N LEU A 155 -2.46 -7.68 3.88
CA LEU A 155 -1.88 -8.97 4.25
C LEU A 155 -0.45 -9.09 3.74
N ALA A 156 0.46 -9.54 4.60
CA ALA A 156 1.82 -9.90 4.19
C ALA A 156 1.78 -11.31 3.57
N LEU A 157 2.22 -11.44 2.32
CA LEU A 157 2.15 -12.70 1.59
C LEU A 157 3.41 -13.54 1.79
N ALA A 158 4.59 -12.96 1.59
CA ALA A 158 5.85 -13.68 1.71
C ALA A 158 7.01 -12.71 1.86
N THR A 159 8.05 -13.17 2.54
CA THR A 159 9.37 -12.55 2.64
C THR A 159 10.39 -13.45 1.96
N GLN A 160 11.13 -12.92 0.99
CA GLN A 160 12.17 -13.66 0.28
C GLN A 160 13.46 -12.84 0.21
N ARG A 161 14.60 -13.54 0.08
CA ARG A 161 15.88 -12.88 -0.17
C ARG A 161 15.90 -12.31 -1.59
N LEU A 162 16.38 -11.09 -1.75
CA LEU A 162 16.53 -10.44 -3.04
C LEU A 162 17.69 -11.10 -3.81
N THR A 163 17.43 -11.57 -5.04
CA THR A 163 18.49 -12.15 -5.88
C THR A 163 19.34 -11.04 -6.49
N GLU A 164 20.60 -10.94 -6.07
CA GLU A 164 21.54 -9.95 -6.64
C GLU A 164 21.84 -10.29 -8.10
N SER A 165 21.49 -9.39 -9.02
CA SER A 165 22.01 -9.39 -10.39
C SER A 165 22.48 -7.98 -10.74
N SER A 166 23.45 -7.88 -11.65
CA SER A 166 24.18 -6.65 -12.01
C SER A 166 23.33 -5.56 -12.74
N GLY A 167 22.01 -5.62 -12.65
CA GLY A 167 21.06 -4.72 -13.31
C GLY A 167 20.49 -3.63 -12.42
N GLU A 168 19.62 -2.79 -12.99
CA GLU A 168 18.91 -1.71 -12.30
C GLU A 168 18.05 -2.27 -11.14
N ASP A 169 18.43 -1.95 -9.90
CA ASP A 169 17.84 -2.49 -8.66
C ASP A 169 16.29 -2.44 -8.64
N LEU A 170 15.66 -1.44 -9.27
CA LEU A 170 14.20 -1.27 -9.30
C LEU A 170 13.47 -2.32 -10.16
N CYS A 171 13.98 -2.59 -11.37
CA CYS A 171 13.37 -3.55 -12.29
C CYS A 171 13.42 -4.98 -11.72
N LEU A 172 14.49 -5.30 -10.99
CA LEU A 172 14.67 -6.59 -10.32
C LEU A 172 13.68 -6.77 -9.17
N VAL A 173 13.52 -5.76 -8.32
CA VAL A 173 12.54 -5.78 -7.22
C VAL A 173 11.12 -5.94 -7.75
N GLU A 174 10.77 -5.22 -8.82
CA GLU A 174 9.47 -5.34 -9.47
C GLU A 174 9.26 -6.74 -10.08
N ALA A 175 10.26 -7.27 -10.79
CA ALA A 175 10.18 -8.59 -11.40
C ALA A 175 10.04 -9.70 -10.35
N GLN A 176 10.85 -9.69 -9.29
CA GLN A 176 10.74 -10.67 -8.21
C GLN A 176 9.40 -10.54 -7.46
N GLY A 177 8.93 -9.32 -7.21
CA GLY A 177 7.61 -9.08 -6.62
C GLY A 177 6.47 -9.66 -7.47
N LYS A 178 6.54 -9.57 -8.81
CA LYS A 178 5.58 -10.19 -9.73
C LYS A 178 5.62 -11.71 -9.68
N VAL A 179 6.81 -12.32 -9.63
CA VAL A 179 6.96 -13.77 -9.48
C VAL A 179 6.33 -14.25 -8.16
N MET A 180 6.64 -13.56 -7.05
CA MET A 180 6.03 -13.87 -5.76
C MET A 180 4.50 -13.72 -5.80
N ALA A 181 3.96 -12.72 -6.50
CA ALA A 181 2.51 -12.55 -6.64
C ALA A 181 1.86 -13.70 -7.44
N GLN A 182 2.54 -14.21 -8.46
CA GLN A 182 2.07 -15.35 -9.26
C GLN A 182 1.98 -16.64 -8.43
N GLU A 183 2.87 -16.85 -7.45
CA GLU A 183 2.77 -17.98 -6.50
C GLU A 183 1.44 -17.96 -5.72
N TRP A 184 0.86 -16.78 -5.53
CA TRP A 184 -0.42 -16.57 -4.85
C TRP A 184 -1.62 -16.52 -5.81
N GLY A 185 -1.44 -16.84 -7.10
CA GLY A 185 -2.50 -16.79 -8.11
C GLY A 185 -2.87 -15.37 -8.56
N ILE A 186 -2.00 -14.38 -8.28
CA ILE A 186 -2.17 -12.99 -8.69
C ILE A 186 -1.35 -12.77 -9.97
N SER A 187 -2.00 -12.90 -11.12
CA SER A 187 -1.35 -12.77 -12.44
C SER A 187 -1.23 -11.32 -12.92
N GLN A 188 -2.22 -10.48 -12.61
CA GLN A 188 -2.28 -9.08 -13.02
C GLN A 188 -2.76 -8.19 -11.87
N PRO A 189 -1.83 -7.58 -11.10
CA PRO A 189 -2.19 -6.57 -10.10
C PRO A 189 -2.58 -5.25 -10.78
N ASN A 190 -3.48 -4.49 -10.15
CA ASN A 190 -3.89 -3.16 -10.61
C ASN A 190 -2.78 -2.12 -10.40
N LEU A 191 -1.99 -2.29 -9.35
CA LEU A 191 -0.91 -1.36 -9.02
C LEU A 191 0.18 -2.08 -8.23
N VAL A 192 1.43 -1.70 -8.47
CA VAL A 192 2.57 -2.15 -7.65
C VAL A 192 3.24 -0.94 -7.03
N LEU A 193 3.19 -0.85 -5.71
CA LEU A 193 3.97 0.10 -4.94
C LEU A 193 5.32 -0.49 -4.56
N LEU A 194 6.35 0.31 -4.74
CA LEU A 194 7.72 -0.06 -4.41
C LEU A 194 8.17 0.84 -3.26
N GLY A 195 8.51 0.25 -2.11
CA GLY A 195 9.16 0.92 -0.98
C GLY A 195 10.45 0.22 -0.51
N GLY A 196 11.04 0.74 0.56
CA GLY A 196 12.23 0.16 1.21
C GLY A 196 13.55 0.89 0.97
N GLU A 197 14.59 0.44 1.70
CA GLU A 197 15.94 1.01 1.76
C GLU A 197 16.79 0.65 0.52
N GLY A 198 17.69 1.55 0.12
CA GLY A 198 18.76 1.25 -0.86
C GLY A 198 18.51 1.66 -2.32
N ARG A 199 17.48 2.46 -2.62
CA ARG A 199 17.09 2.85 -3.99
C ARG A 199 18.05 3.78 -4.72
N ASN A 200 18.93 4.49 -4.01
CA ASN A 200 19.52 5.73 -4.55
C ASN A 200 20.99 5.67 -4.97
N LYS A 201 21.62 4.49 -5.09
CA LYS A 201 23.05 4.43 -5.49
C LYS A 201 23.33 4.63 -6.99
N MET A 202 22.34 4.82 -7.85
CA MET A 202 22.61 5.11 -9.27
C MET A 202 21.48 5.90 -9.94
N ARG A 203 21.55 7.24 -9.89
CA ARG A 203 20.90 8.07 -10.92
C ARG A 203 21.97 8.91 -11.60
N ARG A 204 22.33 8.52 -12.82
CA ARG A 204 23.27 9.21 -13.69
C ARG A 204 22.76 10.64 -13.92
N VAL A 205 23.53 11.62 -13.47
CA VAL A 205 23.49 12.98 -14.01
C VAL A 205 23.68 12.86 -15.52
N LYS A 206 22.64 13.10 -16.32
CA LYS A 206 22.82 13.40 -17.74
C LYS A 206 23.66 14.67 -17.79
N ARG A 207 24.96 14.49 -18.04
CA ARG A 207 25.91 15.57 -18.28
C ARG A 207 25.55 16.16 -19.65
N GLU A 208 24.74 17.21 -19.67
CA GLU A 208 24.58 18.03 -20.87
C GLU A 208 25.98 18.55 -21.25
N LYS A 209 26.45 18.13 -22.42
CA LYS A 209 27.66 18.69 -23.02
C LYS A 209 27.36 20.14 -23.42
N GLY A 210 28.17 21.06 -22.92
CA GLY A 210 28.06 22.48 -23.20
C GLY A 210 28.24 22.78 -24.69
N ALA A 211 27.40 23.70 -25.17
CA ALA A 211 27.70 24.59 -26.28
C ALA A 211 27.27 25.99 -25.81
N GLU A 212 28.23 26.91 -25.76
CA GLU A 212 28.02 28.33 -25.47
C GLU A 212 27.15 28.97 -26.55
N ALA A 213 26.09 29.66 -26.14
CA ALA A 213 25.49 30.75 -26.90
C ALA A 213 24.83 31.74 -25.95
N ALA A 214 25.01 33.02 -26.27
CA ALA A 214 24.92 34.17 -25.38
C ALA A 214 23.51 34.53 -24.85
N CYS A 215 23.53 35.06 -23.63
CA CYS A 215 22.65 36.08 -23.04
C CYS A 215 21.25 36.31 -23.67
N SER A 216 20.21 35.90 -22.95
CA SER A 216 19.01 36.74 -22.75
C SER A 216 18.32 36.35 -21.42
N VAL A 217 18.06 37.36 -20.60
CA VAL A 217 17.47 37.24 -19.25
C VAL A 217 15.94 37.13 -19.37
N PRO A 218 15.26 36.18 -18.69
CA PRO A 218 13.83 36.28 -18.46
C PRO A 218 13.49 36.63 -17.00
N HIS A 219 12.48 37.49 -16.87
CA HIS A 219 11.88 37.94 -15.61
C HIS A 219 11.19 36.82 -14.80
N PRO A 220 11.05 36.99 -13.47
CA PRO A 220 10.41 36.00 -12.61
C PRO A 220 8.88 36.17 -12.66
N ILE A 221 8.18 35.07 -12.35
CA ILE A 221 6.72 34.89 -12.32
C ILE A 221 6.16 34.32 -13.64
N SER A 222 6.28 33.00 -13.81
CA SER A 222 5.34 32.20 -14.59
C SER A 222 5.12 30.88 -13.89
N THR A 223 3.88 30.67 -13.48
CA THR A 223 3.33 29.43 -12.93
C THR A 223 2.79 28.60 -14.09
N THR A 224 3.68 27.95 -14.83
CA THR A 224 3.33 26.91 -15.80
C THR A 224 4.19 25.69 -15.49
N PHE A 225 3.59 24.74 -14.79
CA PHE A 225 4.14 23.42 -14.56
C PHE A 225 3.76 22.58 -15.78
N LEU A 226 4.79 22.13 -16.52
CA LEU A 226 4.74 21.33 -17.75
C LEU A 226 4.37 22.08 -19.05
N GLU A 227 5.33 22.84 -19.59
CA GLU A 227 5.42 23.06 -21.04
C GLU A 227 6.85 22.78 -21.51
N ARG A 228 7.00 21.71 -22.27
CA ARG A 228 7.95 21.64 -23.37
C ARG A 228 7.30 20.78 -24.45
N GLU A 229 6.52 21.43 -25.31
CA GLU A 229 6.15 20.86 -26.60
C GLU A 229 7.27 21.21 -27.58
N ASP A 230 7.80 20.19 -28.26
CA ASP A 230 8.36 20.35 -29.60
C ASP A 230 7.61 19.36 -30.49
N SER A 231 6.77 19.92 -31.35
CA SER A 231 5.93 19.24 -32.34
C SER A 231 6.76 18.85 -33.57
N VAL A 232 6.94 17.55 -33.85
CA VAL A 232 7.15 17.02 -35.21
C VAL A 232 6.52 15.63 -35.39
N SER A 233 5.51 15.62 -36.26
CA SER A 233 4.93 14.54 -37.08
C SER A 233 4.36 13.26 -36.44
N SER A 234 3.08 13.07 -36.73
CA SER A 234 2.30 11.85 -36.71
C SER A 234 2.99 10.66 -37.40
N GLN A 235 3.19 9.57 -36.66
CA GLN A 235 3.14 8.22 -37.22
C GLN A 235 2.75 7.24 -36.10
N GLU A 236 1.56 6.66 -36.27
CA GLU A 236 1.08 5.54 -35.49
C GLU A 236 2.06 4.38 -35.62
N ALA A 237 2.80 4.10 -34.55
CA ALA A 237 3.41 2.80 -34.34
C ALA A 237 2.46 2.00 -33.44
N GLN A 238 1.56 1.24 -34.08
CA GLN A 238 0.89 0.11 -33.45
C GLN A 238 1.95 -0.90 -33.01
N GLY A 239 2.49 -0.72 -31.81
CA GLY A 239 3.15 -1.75 -31.04
C GLY A 239 2.21 -2.17 -29.92
N HIS A 240 1.55 -3.31 -30.08
CA HIS A 240 0.89 -4.00 -28.97
C HIS A 240 1.97 -4.44 -27.96
N SER A 241 2.38 -3.53 -27.08
CA SER A 241 3.00 -3.89 -25.81
C SER A 241 1.86 -4.09 -24.81
N THR A 242 1.85 -5.24 -24.17
CA THR A 242 0.93 -5.57 -23.08
C THR A 242 1.00 -4.45 -22.03
N GLU A 243 -0.05 -3.64 -21.89
CA GLU A 243 -0.14 -2.51 -20.96
C GLU A 243 0.00 -3.02 -19.50
N GLY A 244 1.24 -3.11 -19.02
CA GLY A 244 1.52 -3.31 -17.60
C GLY A 244 1.38 -1.97 -16.87
N LEU A 245 0.50 -1.92 -15.86
CA LEU A 245 0.32 -0.75 -14.99
C LEU A 245 1.65 -0.39 -14.28
N PRO A 246 1.94 0.92 -14.07
CA PRO A 246 3.26 1.39 -13.65
C PRO A 246 3.57 1.04 -12.19
N SER A 247 4.86 0.86 -11.88
CA SER A 247 5.35 0.82 -10.51
C SER A 247 5.43 2.23 -9.92
N VAL A 248 4.89 2.41 -8.70
CA VAL A 248 4.85 3.70 -8.00
C VAL A 248 5.82 3.66 -6.83
N SER A 249 6.73 4.64 -6.76
CA SER A 249 7.56 4.80 -5.56
C SER A 249 6.70 5.24 -4.38
N CYS A 250 6.76 4.49 -3.28
CA CYS A 250 6.06 4.88 -2.06
C CYS A 250 6.64 6.19 -1.51
N PHE A 251 5.82 6.96 -0.81
CA PHE A 251 6.14 8.32 -0.39
C PHE A 251 7.37 8.38 0.54
N PHE A 252 7.49 7.43 1.47
CA PHE A 252 8.62 7.38 2.39
C PHE A 252 9.94 7.10 1.67
N SER A 253 9.95 6.20 0.68
CA SER A 253 11.15 5.97 -0.12
C SER A 253 11.53 7.18 -0.97
N ALA A 254 10.57 7.94 -1.49
CA ALA A 254 10.84 9.19 -2.19
C ALA A 254 11.45 10.26 -1.26
N VAL A 255 10.89 10.42 -0.05
CA VAL A 255 11.41 11.36 0.96
C VAL A 255 12.77 10.92 1.49
N GLN A 256 12.97 9.63 1.78
CA GLN A 256 14.27 9.07 2.16
C GLN A 256 15.32 9.43 1.14
N GLY A 257 15.06 9.13 -0.13
CA GLY A 257 16.01 9.39 -1.20
C GLY A 257 16.35 10.87 -1.37
N CYS A 258 15.36 11.73 -1.17
CA CYS A 258 15.49 13.18 -1.17
C CYS A 258 16.38 13.69 -0.01
N ILE A 259 16.14 13.22 1.21
CA ILE A 259 16.91 13.63 2.40
C ILE A 259 18.34 13.08 2.35
N GLU A 260 18.54 11.84 1.90
CA GLU A 260 19.87 11.24 1.74
C GLU A 260 20.73 12.00 0.72
N GLU A 261 20.14 12.49 -0.37
CA GLU A 261 20.84 13.35 -1.35
C GLU A 261 21.27 14.68 -0.69
N VAL A 262 20.40 15.28 0.12
CA VAL A 262 20.70 16.51 0.88
C VAL A 262 21.79 16.29 1.92
N MET A 263 21.75 15.17 2.65
CA MET A 263 22.80 14.80 3.60
C MET A 263 24.16 14.56 2.93
N SER A 264 24.15 14.13 1.67
CA SER A 264 25.36 13.91 0.86
C SER A 264 25.96 15.21 0.29
N HIS A 265 25.25 16.34 0.39
CA HIS A 265 25.77 17.63 -0.03
C HIS A 265 27.01 18.00 0.79
N SER A 266 28.10 18.43 0.13
CA SER A 266 29.43 18.60 0.74
C SER A 266 29.44 19.47 2.01
N ILE A 267 28.73 20.60 1.98
CA ILE A 267 28.64 21.53 3.12
C ILE A 267 27.85 20.89 4.28
N ILE A 268 26.76 20.19 3.98
CA ILE A 268 25.86 19.61 4.98
C ILE A 268 26.55 18.41 5.62
N SER A 269 27.09 17.50 4.80
CA SER A 269 27.85 16.33 5.26
C SER A 269 28.99 16.73 6.19
N LYS A 270 29.78 17.76 5.81
CA LYS A 270 30.85 18.30 6.66
C LYS A 270 30.32 18.85 7.98
N THR A 271 29.24 19.62 7.95
CA THR A 271 28.63 20.21 9.16
C THR A 271 28.12 19.11 10.10
N LEU A 272 27.39 18.11 9.57
CA LEU A 272 26.91 16.98 10.37
C LEU A 272 28.06 16.17 10.98
N GLY A 273 29.15 15.98 10.23
CA GLY A 273 30.38 15.33 10.72
C GLY A 273 31.07 16.10 11.84
N GLN A 274 31.10 17.44 11.78
CA GLN A 274 31.63 18.26 12.87
C GLN A 274 30.83 18.09 14.16
N PHE A 275 29.50 18.12 14.09
CA PHE A 275 28.64 17.87 15.25
C PHE A 275 28.81 16.44 15.79
N GLN A 276 29.01 15.43 14.92
CA GLN A 276 29.33 14.08 15.35
C GLN A 276 30.63 14.02 16.18
N ILE A 277 31.68 14.72 15.75
CA ILE A 277 32.96 14.78 16.48
C ILE A 277 32.78 15.48 17.84
N ILE A 278 31.98 16.55 17.88
CA ILE A 278 31.66 17.27 19.12
C ILE A 278 30.92 16.34 20.09
N PHE A 279 29.89 15.61 19.63
CA PHE A 279 29.17 14.67 20.49
C PHE A 279 30.03 13.49 20.93
N ALA A 280 30.91 12.97 20.07
CA ALA A 280 31.86 11.94 20.46
C ALA A 280 32.80 12.44 21.60
N THR A 281 33.23 13.69 21.53
CA THR A 281 34.06 14.31 22.58
C THR A 281 33.28 14.46 23.90
N LEU A 282 32.01 14.88 23.82
CA LEU A 282 31.14 15.08 24.97
C LEU A 282 30.72 13.77 25.67
N PHE A 283 30.26 12.78 24.91
CA PHE A 283 29.67 11.55 25.47
C PHE A 283 30.66 10.38 25.57
N LEU A 284 31.79 10.42 24.87
CA LEU A 284 32.87 9.42 24.94
C LEU A 284 34.23 10.07 25.25
N PRO A 285 34.37 10.83 26.36
CA PRO A 285 35.62 11.51 26.67
C PRO A 285 36.76 10.51 26.95
N PRO A 286 38.01 10.78 26.52
CA PRO A 286 39.17 10.00 26.91
C PRO A 286 39.32 9.96 28.44
N ALA A 287 39.81 8.85 29.01
CA ALA A 287 39.87 8.64 30.46
C ALA A 287 40.56 9.75 31.28
N ARG A 288 41.41 10.57 30.64
CA ARG A 288 42.14 11.70 31.25
C ARG A 288 41.30 12.97 31.42
N ASN A 289 40.21 13.14 30.67
CA ASN A 289 39.35 14.34 30.66
C ASN A 289 37.92 14.04 31.13
N ARG A 290 37.69 12.88 31.75
CA ARG A 290 36.35 12.42 32.13
C ARG A 290 35.66 13.37 33.12
N THR A 291 36.43 13.92 34.06
CA THR A 291 35.93 14.83 35.10
C THR A 291 35.66 16.26 34.62
N SER A 292 36.27 16.71 33.52
CA SER A 292 36.05 18.08 33.01
C SER A 292 34.72 18.20 32.25
N TYR A 293 34.36 17.16 31.49
CA TYR A 293 33.11 17.15 30.71
C TYR A 293 31.91 16.56 31.48
N GLU A 294 32.12 15.92 32.63
CA GLU A 294 31.07 15.35 33.46
C GLU A 294 30.01 16.38 33.89
N HIS A 295 30.41 17.61 34.22
CA HIS A 295 29.46 18.67 34.57
C HIS A 295 28.57 19.08 33.38
N HIS A 296 29.14 19.15 32.17
CA HIS A 296 28.41 19.47 30.94
C HIS A 296 27.42 18.35 30.57
N VAL A 297 27.82 17.08 30.69
CA VAL A 297 26.94 15.94 30.46
C VAL A 297 25.81 15.90 31.50
N GLN A 298 26.09 16.18 32.77
CA GLN A 298 25.06 16.25 33.80
C GLN A 298 24.06 17.39 33.55
N THR A 299 24.53 18.56 33.12
CA THR A 299 23.68 19.70 32.77
C THR A 299 22.78 19.38 31.57
N LEU A 300 23.33 18.67 30.57
CA LEU A 300 22.56 18.17 29.43
C LEU A 300 21.50 17.16 29.84
N SER A 301 21.86 16.15 30.64
CA SER A 301 20.94 15.11 31.12
C SER A 301 19.82 15.66 32.02
N GLN A 302 20.02 16.82 32.66
CA GLN A 302 18.97 17.52 33.41
C GLN A 302 18.02 18.30 32.52
N SER A 303 18.48 18.77 31.36
CA SER A 303 17.72 19.63 30.45
C SER A 303 17.01 18.87 29.33
N LEU A 304 17.61 17.78 28.87
CA LEU A 304 17.08 16.93 27.79
C LEU A 304 16.17 15.84 28.36
N THR A 305 15.17 15.45 27.56
CA THR A 305 14.45 14.20 27.82
C THR A 305 15.37 12.99 27.61
N ARG A 306 15.05 11.86 28.25
CA ARG A 306 15.82 10.61 28.09
C ARG A 306 15.90 10.15 26.63
N GLU A 307 14.86 10.41 25.85
CA GLU A 307 14.83 10.06 24.42
C GLU A 307 15.69 11.00 23.58
N GLU A 308 15.58 12.32 23.77
CA GLU A 308 16.47 13.30 23.12
C GLU A 308 17.94 13.00 23.42
N GLU A 309 18.28 12.64 24.66
CA GLU A 309 19.63 12.27 25.07
C GLU A 309 20.10 10.96 24.40
N ALA A 310 19.25 9.94 24.35
CA ALA A 310 19.57 8.66 23.71
C ALA A 310 19.82 8.82 22.20
N GLU A 311 19.03 9.66 21.53
CA GLU A 311 19.18 9.93 20.10
C GLU A 311 20.48 10.71 19.80
N LEU A 312 20.82 11.71 20.62
CA LEU A 312 22.11 12.43 20.49
C LEU A 312 23.31 11.52 20.77
N LYS A 313 23.20 10.63 21.76
CA LYS A 313 24.21 9.58 22.00
C LYS A 313 24.32 8.60 20.84
N SER A 314 23.22 8.27 20.16
CA SER A 314 23.29 7.38 18.99
C SER A 314 24.11 8.00 17.84
N TRP A 315 24.03 9.33 17.68
CA TRP A 315 24.76 10.07 16.65
C TRP A 315 26.29 9.99 16.85
N THR A 316 26.79 9.77 18.07
CA THR A 316 28.24 9.64 18.29
C THR A 316 28.85 8.45 17.54
N HIS A 317 28.06 7.39 17.34
CA HIS A 317 28.52 6.16 16.71
C HIS A 317 28.18 6.11 15.22
N PHE A 318 27.02 6.64 14.83
CA PHE A 318 26.53 6.56 13.45
C PHE A 318 25.93 7.91 13.02
N PRO A 319 26.06 8.30 11.74
CA PRO A 319 25.37 9.48 11.25
C PRO A 319 23.84 9.33 11.42
N PRO A 320 23.10 10.45 11.55
CA PRO A 320 21.66 10.40 11.73
C PRO A 320 21.00 9.77 10.52
N THR A 321 19.99 8.94 10.73
CA THR A 321 19.18 8.39 9.63
C THR A 321 18.23 9.45 9.09
N TRP A 322 17.77 9.30 7.84
CA TRP A 322 16.90 10.28 7.16
C TRP A 322 15.64 10.65 7.95
N ASN A 323 15.02 9.66 8.61
CA ASN A 323 13.81 9.81 9.40
C ASN A 323 14.03 10.48 10.76
N LYS A 324 15.28 10.55 11.23
CA LYS A 324 15.66 11.15 12.52
C LYS A 324 16.35 12.50 12.37
N LEU A 325 16.87 12.81 11.18
CA LEU A 325 17.64 14.03 10.92
C LEU A 325 16.90 15.29 11.39
N TYR A 326 15.64 15.49 10.98
CA TYR A 326 14.90 16.68 11.38
C TYR A 326 14.74 16.80 12.90
N ILE A 327 14.40 15.70 13.58
CA ILE A 327 14.22 15.67 15.04
C ILE A 327 15.51 16.09 15.73
N LEU A 328 16.63 15.46 15.37
CA LEU A 328 17.93 15.75 15.95
C LEU A 328 18.34 17.21 15.74
N LEU A 329 18.21 17.72 14.51
CA LEU A 329 18.54 19.11 14.22
C LEU A 329 17.61 20.08 14.97
N SER A 330 16.32 19.78 15.06
CA SER A 330 15.36 20.58 15.83
C SER A 330 15.71 20.61 17.32
N THR A 331 16.17 19.50 17.89
CA THR A 331 16.66 19.43 19.28
C THR A 331 17.89 20.30 19.46
N LEU A 332 18.86 20.27 18.53
CA LEU A 332 20.04 21.13 18.59
C LEU A 332 19.69 22.61 18.52
N VAL A 333 18.77 23.00 17.64
CA VAL A 333 18.32 24.39 17.53
C VAL A 333 17.55 24.83 18.77
N LYS A 334 16.70 23.96 19.34
CA LYS A 334 15.94 24.23 20.57
C LYS A 334 16.85 24.53 21.77
N TYR A 335 17.94 23.78 21.92
CA TYR A 335 18.90 23.93 23.03
C TYR A 335 20.20 24.62 22.59
N LYS A 336 20.14 25.48 21.57
CA LYS A 336 21.31 26.11 20.93
C LYS A 336 22.23 26.82 21.92
N SER A 337 21.70 27.59 22.88
CA SER A 337 22.51 28.31 23.87
C SER A 337 23.35 27.35 24.72
N LEU A 338 22.73 26.28 25.23
CA LEU A 338 23.40 25.25 26.03
C LEU A 338 24.53 24.60 25.22
N PHE A 339 24.27 24.21 23.98
CA PHE A 339 25.31 23.63 23.12
C PHE A 339 26.41 24.62 22.75
N TYR A 340 26.07 25.89 22.54
CA TYR A 340 27.03 26.93 22.21
C TYR A 340 28.01 27.20 23.37
N ASP A 341 27.51 27.29 24.60
CA ASP A 341 28.32 27.51 25.80
C ASP A 341 29.28 26.33 26.03
N MET A 342 28.77 25.10 25.97
CA MET A 342 29.61 23.90 26.10
C MET A 342 30.68 23.81 25.01
N MET A 343 30.36 24.13 23.76
CA MET A 343 31.34 24.09 22.68
C MET A 343 32.43 25.15 22.84
N LYS A 344 32.11 26.29 23.45
CA LYS A 344 33.10 27.30 23.81
C LYS A 344 34.06 26.76 24.88
N ASP A 345 33.53 26.05 25.87
CA ASP A 345 34.32 25.47 26.96
C ASP A 345 35.23 24.33 26.48
N ILE A 346 34.71 23.41 25.65
CA ILE A 346 35.52 22.33 25.02
C ILE A 346 36.69 22.90 24.22
N LYS A 347 36.46 24.00 23.48
CA LYS A 347 37.52 24.65 22.68
C LYS A 347 38.49 25.46 23.54
N GLY A 348 38.03 25.99 24.68
CA GLY A 348 38.87 26.70 25.66
C GLY A 348 39.86 25.78 26.38
N GLU A 349 39.45 24.56 26.72
CA GLU A 349 40.31 23.61 27.43
C GLU A 349 41.46 23.06 26.58
N GLY A 350 41.26 22.88 25.26
CA GLY A 350 42.28 22.42 24.32
C GLY A 350 43.45 23.40 24.10
N LEU A 351 43.31 24.66 24.52
CA LEU A 351 44.35 25.70 24.39
C LEU A 351 45.19 25.87 25.67
N SER A 352 44.86 25.20 26.77
CA SER A 352 45.46 25.46 28.09
C SER A 352 46.53 24.45 28.52
N LYS A 353 46.85 23.44 27.71
CA LYS A 353 47.82 22.37 28.06
C LYS A 353 48.78 22.00 26.93
N GLU A 354 49.45 22.99 26.34
CA GLU A 354 50.73 22.74 25.65
C GLU A 354 51.69 23.88 25.95
N ASP A 355 52.41 23.75 27.06
CA ASP A 355 53.67 24.46 27.31
C ASP A 355 54.64 23.51 28.01
N THR A 356 55.42 22.76 27.22
CA THR A 356 56.89 22.85 27.21
C THR A 356 57.50 21.78 26.27
N GLY A 357 58.18 22.25 25.23
CA GLY A 357 59.30 21.53 24.63
C GLY A 357 59.11 20.97 23.22
N SER A 358 59.84 21.60 22.30
CA SER A 358 60.38 21.06 21.04
C SER A 358 59.65 21.38 19.74
N GLU A 359 60.45 21.96 18.85
CA GLU A 359 60.13 22.57 17.57
C GLU A 359 59.77 21.51 16.53
N SER A 360 58.64 21.68 15.85
CA SER A 360 58.57 21.44 14.41
C SER A 360 57.40 22.22 13.79
N SER A 361 57.72 22.86 12.69
CA SER A 361 56.89 23.73 11.89
C SER A 361 55.71 23.01 11.24
N SER A 362 54.49 23.42 11.60
CA SER A 362 53.35 23.72 10.71
C SER A 362 52.06 23.57 11.50
N LEU A 363 51.46 24.68 11.94
CA LEU A 363 50.04 24.87 12.26
C LEU A 363 49.87 26.12 13.15
N ARG A 364 49.99 27.31 12.56
CA ARG A 364 49.43 28.54 13.17
C ARG A 364 48.89 29.45 12.08
N SER A 365 47.56 29.56 12.03
CA SER A 365 46.88 30.86 11.98
C SER A 365 45.37 30.65 12.19
N CYS A 366 45.01 30.44 13.45
CA CYS A 366 43.65 30.31 13.94
C CYS A 366 43.20 31.65 14.53
N HIS A 367 42.84 32.60 13.66
CA HIS A 367 42.18 33.86 14.05
C HIS A 367 40.76 34.01 13.46
N ALA A 368 40.14 32.93 12.94
CA ALA A 368 38.83 32.95 12.29
C ALA A 368 37.73 32.11 12.98
N ASN A 369 37.89 31.77 14.27
CA ASN A 369 37.18 30.61 14.85
C ASN A 369 35.76 30.87 15.40
N SER A 370 35.39 32.11 15.73
CA SER A 370 34.01 32.43 16.16
C SER A 370 33.04 32.42 14.97
N SER A 371 33.48 32.97 13.84
CA SER A 371 32.70 33.05 12.60
C SER A 371 32.38 31.68 11.99
N SER A 372 33.27 30.69 12.13
CA SER A 372 33.05 29.32 11.64
C SER A 372 31.91 28.61 12.36
N LEU A 373 31.84 28.71 13.69
CA LEU A 373 30.76 28.12 14.48
C LEU A 373 29.41 28.76 14.17
N HIS A 374 29.37 30.08 14.02
CA HIS A 374 28.14 30.79 13.63
C HIS A 374 27.65 30.35 12.24
N PHE A 375 28.56 30.08 11.30
CA PHE A 375 28.21 29.56 9.98
C PHE A 375 27.65 28.13 10.06
N GLU A 376 28.26 27.25 10.85
CA GLU A 376 27.80 25.86 11.07
C GLU A 376 26.37 25.82 11.68
N TRP A 377 26.11 26.65 12.69
CA TRP A 377 24.77 26.77 13.29
C TRP A 377 23.72 27.29 12.31
N LYS A 378 24.09 28.29 11.49
CA LYS A 378 23.19 28.83 10.48
C LYS A 378 22.80 27.76 9.46
N VAL A 379 23.74 26.90 9.04
CA VAL A 379 23.44 25.76 8.15
C VAL A 379 22.45 24.80 8.79
N LEU A 380 22.57 24.50 10.10
CA LEU A 380 21.62 23.63 10.80
C LEU A 380 20.22 24.25 10.90
N GLU A 381 20.13 25.54 11.24
CA GLU A 381 18.87 26.29 11.31
C GLU A 381 18.17 26.32 9.94
N ASP A 382 18.92 26.69 8.91
CA ASP A 382 18.45 26.69 7.52
C ASP A 382 17.96 25.30 7.08
N LEU A 383 18.70 24.25 7.43
CA LEU A 383 18.32 22.87 7.11
C LEU A 383 17.06 22.41 7.87
N CYS A 384 16.90 22.79 9.14
CA CYS A 384 15.68 22.52 9.92
C CYS A 384 14.44 23.12 9.24
N LEU A 385 14.54 24.37 8.78
CA LEU A 385 13.43 25.07 8.13
C LEU A 385 12.97 24.35 6.86
N VAL A 386 13.92 23.85 6.05
CA VAL A 386 13.63 23.20 4.77
C VAL A 386 13.18 21.74 4.95
N LEU A 387 13.67 21.03 5.98
CA LEU A 387 13.26 19.65 6.28
C LEU A 387 11.89 19.55 6.96
N LYS A 388 11.49 20.56 7.74
CA LYS A 388 10.24 20.54 8.52
C LYS A 388 9.00 20.13 7.71
N PRO A 389 8.72 20.65 6.50
CA PRO A 389 7.55 20.26 5.72
C PRO A 389 7.54 18.78 5.33
N LEU A 390 8.70 18.18 5.03
CA LEU A 390 8.84 16.76 4.69
C LEU A 390 8.59 15.87 5.92
N ASP A 391 9.11 16.25 7.08
CA ASP A 391 8.84 15.55 8.35
C ASP A 391 7.36 15.60 8.72
N VAL A 392 6.73 16.78 8.62
CA VAL A 392 5.29 16.94 8.88
C VAL A 392 4.46 16.07 7.93
N ALA A 393 4.82 16.01 6.64
CA ALA A 393 4.16 15.13 5.68
C ALA A 393 4.29 13.65 6.07
N CYS A 394 5.50 13.19 6.44
CA CYS A 394 5.73 11.81 6.85
C CYS A 394 4.95 11.44 8.11
N ARG A 395 4.98 12.30 9.14
CA ARG A 395 4.20 12.11 10.37
C ARG A 395 2.70 12.11 10.12
N THR A 396 2.21 12.93 9.18
CA THR A 396 0.79 12.96 8.84
C THR A 396 0.35 11.62 8.25
N LEU A 397 1.13 11.05 7.33
CA LEU A 397 0.86 9.71 6.79
C LEU A 397 1.03 8.61 7.85
N ALA A 398 2.01 8.73 8.74
CA ALA A 398 2.27 7.74 9.78
C ALA A 398 1.17 7.66 10.87
N LYS A 399 0.35 8.71 11.02
CA LYS A 399 -0.80 8.72 11.94
C LYS A 399 -1.94 7.82 11.47
N GLU A 400 -2.06 7.59 10.17
CA GLU A 400 -3.08 6.69 9.63
C GLU A 400 -2.59 5.25 9.74
N ALA A 401 -3.44 4.35 10.25
CA ALA A 401 -3.13 2.91 10.26
C ALA A 401 -2.90 2.36 8.84
N PHE A 402 -3.56 2.97 7.86
CA PHE A 402 -3.39 2.69 6.44
C PHE A 402 -3.36 4.01 5.64
N PRO A 403 -2.18 4.62 5.43
CA PRO A 403 -2.10 5.85 4.66
C PRO A 403 -2.42 5.56 3.19
N ARG A 404 -3.46 6.19 2.66
CA ARG A 404 -3.95 5.92 1.29
C ARG A 404 -3.20 6.71 0.24
N LEU A 405 -3.05 6.12 -0.95
CA LEU A 405 -2.35 6.75 -2.08
C LEU A 405 -2.96 8.10 -2.49
N SER A 406 -4.25 8.31 -2.25
CA SER A 406 -4.96 9.56 -2.50
C SER A 406 -4.39 10.77 -1.74
N LEU A 407 -3.64 10.55 -0.66
CA LEU A 407 -2.99 11.64 0.09
C LEU A 407 -1.71 12.14 -0.59
N VAL A 408 -1.09 11.34 -1.45
CA VAL A 408 0.25 11.63 -2.00
C VAL A 408 0.24 12.86 -2.89
N LYS A 409 -0.70 12.99 -3.84
CA LYS A 409 -0.72 14.13 -4.77
C LYS A 409 -1.02 15.47 -4.08
N PRO A 410 -2.03 15.61 -3.19
CA PRO A 410 -2.23 16.86 -2.45
C PRO A 410 -1.01 17.26 -1.63
N ILE A 411 -0.37 16.30 -0.94
CA ILE A 411 0.86 16.54 -0.16
C ILE A 411 1.99 16.98 -1.09
N LEU A 412 2.20 16.26 -2.20
CA LEU A 412 3.25 16.57 -3.18
C LEU A 412 3.05 17.97 -3.77
N THR A 413 1.84 18.32 -4.18
CA THR A 413 1.51 19.66 -4.68
C THR A 413 1.75 20.73 -3.60
N GLY A 414 1.35 20.47 -2.35
CA GLY A 414 1.63 21.38 -1.24
C GLY A 414 3.13 21.59 -1.00
N LEU A 415 3.91 20.51 -1.00
CA LEU A 415 5.37 20.56 -0.83
C LEU A 415 6.03 21.34 -1.96
N LEU A 416 5.74 20.99 -3.22
CA LEU A 416 6.41 21.58 -4.39
C LEU A 416 5.98 23.02 -4.68
N SER A 417 4.72 23.37 -4.43
CA SER A 417 4.15 24.67 -4.80
C SER A 417 4.12 25.69 -3.65
N ARG A 418 4.26 25.26 -2.39
CA ARG A 418 4.26 26.16 -1.23
C ARG A 418 5.55 26.16 -0.43
N HIS A 419 6.15 24.99 -0.21
CA HIS A 419 7.26 24.85 0.75
C HIS A 419 8.64 24.84 0.07
N LEU A 420 8.77 24.21 -1.09
CA LEU A 420 10.02 24.05 -1.83
C LEU A 420 10.20 25.08 -2.95
N VAL A 421 9.34 26.10 -3.00
CA VAL A 421 9.50 27.25 -3.91
C VAL A 421 10.57 28.19 -3.39
N LEU A 422 11.35 28.75 -4.32
CA LEU A 422 12.35 29.79 -4.05
C LEU A 422 11.64 31.12 -3.85
N LEU A 423 11.76 31.71 -2.67
CA LEU A 423 11.09 32.97 -2.36
C LEU A 423 11.99 34.18 -2.69
N PRO A 424 11.43 35.25 -3.29
CA PRO A 424 12.17 36.50 -3.49
C PRO A 424 12.46 37.13 -2.13
N GLY A 425 13.72 37.08 -1.70
CA GLY A 425 14.17 37.53 -0.38
C GLY A 425 15.00 36.50 0.40
N GLU A 426 15.04 35.24 -0.05
CA GLU A 426 15.94 34.25 0.54
C GLU A 426 17.41 34.65 0.28
N SER A 427 18.15 34.94 1.35
CA SER A 427 19.55 35.33 1.28
C SER A 427 20.51 34.14 1.34
N SER A 428 20.08 33.03 1.97
CA SER A 428 20.91 31.86 2.18
C SER A 428 21.04 31.02 0.90
N SER A 429 22.27 30.90 0.38
CA SER A 429 22.57 30.07 -0.81
C SER A 429 22.32 28.59 -0.55
N ILE A 430 22.56 28.11 0.68
CA ILE A 430 22.33 26.71 1.05
C ILE A 430 20.83 26.37 1.05
N VAL A 431 19.97 27.26 1.56
CA VAL A 431 18.50 27.07 1.52
C VAL A 431 18.02 26.92 0.08
N LYS A 432 18.49 27.80 -0.81
CA LYS A 432 18.13 27.75 -2.23
C LYS A 432 18.59 26.45 -2.90
N GLU A 433 19.82 26.02 -2.61
CA GLU A 433 20.35 24.77 -3.15
C GLU A 433 19.55 23.56 -2.66
N VAL A 434 19.36 23.45 -1.34
CA VAL A 434 18.63 22.33 -0.72
C VAL A 434 17.19 22.28 -1.22
N LYS A 435 16.48 23.42 -1.30
CA LYS A 435 15.13 23.47 -1.88
C LYS A 435 15.11 22.98 -3.33
N ARG A 436 16.10 23.38 -4.14
CA ARG A 436 16.22 22.92 -5.53
C ARG A 436 16.50 21.43 -5.61
N MET A 437 17.38 20.91 -4.75
CA MET A 437 17.68 19.48 -4.64
C MET A 437 16.42 18.67 -4.31
N MET A 438 15.73 19.07 -3.23
CA MET A 438 14.52 18.39 -2.79
C MET A 438 13.40 18.44 -3.82
N ARG A 439 13.17 19.61 -4.42
CA ARG A 439 12.13 19.80 -5.46
C ARG A 439 12.40 18.91 -6.66
N ARG A 440 13.65 18.87 -7.14
CA ARG A 440 14.05 18.06 -8.30
C ARG A 440 13.89 16.56 -7.99
N ASN A 441 14.39 16.11 -6.84
CA ASN A 441 14.33 14.72 -6.45
C ASN A 441 12.87 14.24 -6.33
N LEU A 442 12.06 14.92 -5.51
CA LEU A 442 10.65 14.57 -5.32
C LEU A 442 9.85 14.62 -6.63
N ALA A 443 10.00 15.66 -7.45
CA ALA A 443 9.29 15.73 -8.74
C ALA A 443 9.69 14.56 -9.65
N SER A 444 10.98 14.24 -9.72
CA SER A 444 11.50 13.15 -10.56
C SER A 444 11.08 11.75 -10.12
N CYS A 445 10.59 11.57 -8.88
CA CYS A 445 10.01 10.32 -8.40
C CYS A 445 8.59 10.07 -8.95
N TYR A 446 7.90 11.14 -9.37
CA TYR A 446 6.50 11.11 -9.81
C TYR A 446 6.30 11.69 -11.22
N ASP A 447 7.39 11.83 -12.00
CA ASP A 447 7.40 12.42 -13.34
C ASP A 447 6.73 11.53 -14.41
N ASN A 448 6.57 10.23 -14.12
CA ASN A 448 5.92 9.31 -15.05
C ASN A 448 4.43 9.69 -15.20
N PRO A 449 3.93 9.94 -16.43
CA PRO A 449 2.56 10.37 -16.66
C PRO A 449 1.52 9.33 -16.21
N MET A 450 1.85 8.04 -16.28
CA MET A 450 0.97 6.98 -15.79
C MET A 450 0.90 6.97 -14.27
N VAL A 451 2.01 7.23 -13.58
CA VAL A 451 2.02 7.40 -12.12
C VAL A 451 1.20 8.61 -11.73
N ASN A 452 1.39 9.76 -12.39
CA ASN A 452 0.59 10.96 -12.14
C ASN A 452 -0.91 10.70 -12.33
N ARG A 453 -1.29 10.01 -13.42
CA ARG A 453 -2.68 9.63 -13.68
C ARG A 453 -3.26 8.78 -12.55
N VAL A 454 -2.52 7.77 -12.08
CA VAL A 454 -2.95 6.91 -10.95
C VAL A 454 -3.17 7.74 -9.69
N LEU A 455 -2.24 8.64 -9.36
CA LEU A 455 -2.37 9.52 -8.20
C LEU A 455 -3.59 10.45 -8.31
N CYS A 456 -3.81 11.06 -9.48
CA CYS A 456 -4.95 11.95 -9.72
C CYS A 456 -6.29 11.20 -9.62
N VAL A 457 -6.39 10.01 -10.22
CA VAL A 457 -7.61 9.17 -10.13
C VAL A 457 -7.88 8.75 -8.68
N ALA A 458 -6.85 8.35 -7.92
CA ALA A 458 -7.01 8.03 -6.50
C ALA A 458 -7.51 9.24 -5.69
N CYS A 459 -7.06 10.46 -5.99
CA CYS A 459 -7.55 11.68 -5.35
C CYS A 459 -9.01 12.00 -5.72
N ALA A 460 -9.38 11.85 -6.99
CA ALA A 460 -10.74 12.13 -7.44
C ALA A 460 -11.76 11.19 -6.79
N LEU A 461 -11.36 9.94 -6.49
CA LEU A 461 -12.15 8.95 -5.78
C LEU A 461 -12.12 9.12 -4.25
N ASP A 462 -11.25 9.96 -3.71
CA ASP A 462 -11.25 10.29 -2.29
C ASP A 462 -12.29 11.40 -2.03
N PRO A 463 -13.33 11.13 -1.22
CA PRO A 463 -14.39 12.10 -0.95
C PRO A 463 -13.88 13.42 -0.34
N GLN A 464 -12.76 13.39 0.39
CA GLN A 464 -12.13 14.58 0.96
C GLN A 464 -11.54 15.50 -0.12
N PHE A 465 -11.17 14.92 -1.27
CA PHE A 465 -10.53 15.59 -2.40
C PHE A 465 -11.39 15.59 -3.66
N HIS A 466 -12.67 15.19 -3.60
CA HIS A 466 -13.57 15.04 -4.75
C HIS A 466 -13.57 16.25 -5.70
N GLY A 467 -13.50 17.47 -5.16
CA GLY A 467 -13.51 18.72 -5.94
C GLY A 467 -12.14 19.14 -6.49
N LEU A 468 -11.07 18.40 -6.19
CA LEU A 468 -9.69 18.58 -6.67
C LEU A 468 -9.16 20.02 -6.58
N ARG A 469 -9.53 20.75 -5.52
CA ARG A 469 -9.27 22.20 -5.37
C ARG A 469 -7.79 22.59 -5.26
N PHE A 470 -6.89 21.61 -5.12
CA PHE A 470 -5.45 21.84 -5.10
C PHE A 470 -4.82 21.77 -6.51
N MET A 471 -5.58 21.39 -7.53
CA MET A 471 -5.19 21.36 -8.94
C MET A 471 -5.70 22.60 -9.67
N ASP A 472 -5.10 22.91 -10.81
CA ASP A 472 -5.66 23.90 -11.74
C ASP A 472 -6.84 23.32 -12.54
N ASP A 473 -7.57 24.19 -13.24
CA ASP A 473 -8.78 23.80 -13.97
C ASP A 473 -8.51 22.78 -15.09
N LYS A 474 -7.35 22.88 -15.76
CA LYS A 474 -6.97 22.00 -16.87
C LYS A 474 -6.64 20.60 -16.36
N GLU A 475 -5.84 20.50 -15.31
CA GLU A 475 -5.47 19.24 -14.65
C GLU A 475 -6.69 18.58 -14.01
N ARG A 476 -7.59 19.39 -13.43
CA ARG A 476 -8.84 18.91 -12.83
C ARG A 476 -9.75 18.26 -13.87
N GLU A 477 -9.98 18.91 -15.02
CA GLU A 477 -10.84 18.32 -16.06
C GLU A 477 -10.20 17.06 -16.66
N ALA A 478 -8.89 17.08 -16.94
CA ALA A 478 -8.15 15.91 -17.38
C ALA A 478 -8.25 14.74 -16.38
N THR A 479 -8.24 15.04 -15.08
CA THR A 479 -8.38 14.03 -14.02
C THR A 479 -9.75 13.37 -14.05
N PHE A 480 -10.82 14.13 -14.22
CA PHE A 480 -12.16 13.55 -14.32
C PHE A 480 -12.35 12.74 -15.60
N GLU A 481 -11.76 13.16 -16.71
CA GLU A 481 -11.73 12.37 -17.94
C GLU A 481 -10.97 11.05 -17.77
N TRP A 482 -9.84 11.07 -17.06
CA TRP A 482 -9.11 9.85 -16.72
C TRP A 482 -9.92 8.92 -15.83
N LEU A 483 -10.59 9.45 -14.80
CA LEU A 483 -11.46 8.70 -13.91
C LEU A 483 -12.62 8.05 -14.68
N LYS A 484 -13.28 8.79 -15.57
CA LYS A 484 -14.34 8.27 -16.44
C LYS A 484 -13.84 7.08 -17.27
N LYS A 485 -12.73 7.25 -17.99
CA LYS A 485 -12.14 6.18 -18.81
C LYS A 485 -11.81 4.94 -17.96
N GLU A 486 -11.31 5.17 -16.76
CA GLU A 486 -10.94 4.10 -15.83
C GLU A 486 -12.16 3.36 -15.28
N ALA A 487 -13.21 4.06 -14.87
CA ALA A 487 -14.46 3.46 -14.45
C ALA A 487 -15.09 2.61 -15.58
N VAL A 488 -15.11 3.13 -16.81
CA VAL A 488 -15.58 2.37 -17.99
C VAL A 488 -14.74 1.12 -18.21
N ARG A 489 -13.40 1.22 -18.12
CA ARG A 489 -12.47 0.08 -18.26
C ARG A 489 -12.79 -1.02 -17.25
N ILE A 490 -12.88 -0.65 -15.97
CA ILE A 490 -13.14 -1.57 -14.85
C ILE A 490 -14.51 -2.24 -15.00
N VAL A 491 -15.55 -1.49 -15.34
CA VAL A 491 -16.91 -2.03 -15.50
C VAL A 491 -16.99 -3.00 -16.69
N LYS A 492 -16.37 -2.67 -17.83
CA LYS A 492 -16.31 -3.56 -18.99
C LYS A 492 -15.59 -4.86 -18.68
N GLU A 493 -14.48 -4.78 -17.94
CA GLU A 493 -13.71 -5.96 -17.55
C GLU A 493 -14.53 -6.89 -16.64
N ASN A 494 -15.28 -6.33 -15.68
CA ASN A 494 -16.18 -7.09 -14.83
C ASN A 494 -17.34 -7.74 -15.61
N ARG A 495 -17.96 -7.03 -16.56
CA ARG A 495 -19.04 -7.58 -17.40
C ARG A 495 -18.58 -8.79 -18.24
N LYS A 496 -17.37 -8.74 -18.82
CA LYS A 496 -16.82 -9.84 -19.63
C LYS A 496 -16.67 -11.14 -18.84
N LYS A 497 -16.31 -11.07 -17.55
CA LYS A 497 -16.15 -12.26 -16.70
C LYS A 497 -17.48 -12.85 -16.23
N GLY A 498 -18.46 -12.01 -15.91
CA GLY A 498 -19.82 -12.47 -15.57
C GLY A 498 -20.47 -13.29 -16.70
N GLN A 499 -20.19 -12.95 -17.96
CA GLN A 499 -20.68 -13.69 -19.13
C GLN A 499 -19.93 -15.02 -19.36
N GLY A 500 -18.61 -15.07 -19.12
CA GLY A 500 -17.81 -16.29 -19.25
C GLY A 500 -18.20 -17.41 -18.28
N LYS A 501 -18.64 -17.07 -17.05
CA LYS A 501 -19.15 -18.06 -16.08
C LYS A 501 -20.52 -18.64 -16.47
N LYS A 502 -21.44 -17.82 -17.04
CA LYS A 502 -22.77 -18.30 -17.49
C LYS A 502 -22.71 -19.26 -18.69
N GLN A 503 -21.75 -19.08 -19.61
CA GLN A 503 -21.54 -20.05 -20.71
C GLN A 503 -20.93 -21.38 -20.26
N SER A 504 -20.19 -21.41 -19.15
CA SER A 504 -19.59 -22.63 -18.59
C SER A 504 -20.64 -23.57 -17.96
N GLN A 505 -21.70 -23.03 -17.35
CA GLN A 505 -22.79 -23.83 -16.78
C GLN A 505 -23.80 -24.34 -17.83
N ASN A 506 -23.87 -23.74 -19.02
CA ASN A 506 -24.80 -24.13 -20.09
C ASN A 506 -24.26 -25.17 -21.07
N LYS A 507 -23.01 -25.63 -20.92
CA LYS A 507 -22.51 -26.79 -21.70
C LYS A 507 -22.93 -28.08 -21.02
N ARG A 508 -24.15 -28.56 -21.32
CA ARG A 508 -24.56 -29.96 -21.15
C ARG A 508 -23.42 -30.85 -21.66
N SER A 509 -22.94 -31.75 -20.81
CA SER A 509 -22.04 -32.83 -21.20
C SER A 509 -22.65 -33.64 -22.36
N PRO A 510 -21.88 -34.01 -23.39
CA PRO A 510 -22.36 -34.94 -24.39
C PRO A 510 -22.49 -36.32 -23.74
N SER A 511 -23.67 -36.94 -23.88
CA SER A 511 -23.92 -38.31 -23.42
C SER A 511 -22.94 -39.29 -24.09
N PRO A 512 -22.49 -40.34 -23.38
CA PRO A 512 -21.56 -41.30 -23.94
C PRO A 512 -22.27 -42.15 -25.00
N GLY A 513 -21.75 -42.11 -26.22
CA GLY A 513 -22.19 -42.99 -27.31
C GLY A 513 -21.95 -44.46 -26.96
N SER A 514 -22.96 -45.29 -27.19
CA SER A 514 -22.81 -46.74 -27.28
C SER A 514 -23.08 -47.17 -28.72
N PRO A 515 -22.34 -48.17 -29.25
CA PRO A 515 -22.36 -48.51 -30.66
C PRO A 515 -23.57 -49.39 -31.04
N GLU A 516 -23.86 -49.37 -32.34
CA GLU A 516 -24.93 -50.04 -33.07
C GLU A 516 -25.04 -51.55 -32.79
N SER A 517 -26.27 -52.06 -32.64
CA SER A 517 -26.63 -53.43 -33.05
C SER A 517 -28.16 -53.58 -33.14
N GLU A 518 -28.61 -54.24 -34.21
CA GLU A 518 -29.97 -54.42 -34.70
C GLU A 518 -30.89 -55.22 -33.76
N CYS A 519 -32.20 -54.97 -33.81
CA CYS A 519 -33.26 -56.00 -33.86
C CYS A 519 -34.67 -55.38 -34.00
N ASP A 520 -35.40 -55.83 -35.00
CA ASP A 520 -36.85 -55.70 -35.18
C ASP A 520 -37.66 -56.24 -33.99
N PHE A 521 -38.81 -55.62 -33.67
CA PHE A 521 -40.12 -56.29 -33.50
C PHE A 521 -41.25 -55.30 -33.15
N LEU A 522 -42.41 -55.58 -33.75
CA LEU A 522 -43.73 -54.94 -33.64
C LEU A 522 -44.33 -54.93 -32.21
N ARG A 523 -45.06 -53.85 -31.83
CA ARG A 523 -46.51 -53.86 -31.49
C ARG A 523 -47.00 -52.64 -30.69
N ARG A 524 -48.17 -52.13 -31.17
CA ARG A 524 -49.33 -51.53 -30.47
C ARG A 524 -49.16 -50.22 -29.68
N SER A 525 -50.14 -49.31 -29.54
CA SER A 525 -51.40 -48.91 -30.20
C SER A 525 -52.12 -47.93 -29.24
N LYS A 526 -52.92 -47.01 -29.80
CA LYS A 526 -54.08 -46.22 -29.25
C LYS A 526 -53.78 -44.71 -29.18
N ARG A 527 -54.25 -43.83 -30.08
CA ARG A 527 -55.59 -43.49 -30.64
C ARG A 527 -56.55 -42.82 -29.64
N ILE A 528 -57.22 -41.76 -30.14
CA ILE A 528 -58.52 -41.15 -29.77
C ILE A 528 -58.34 -39.74 -29.14
N LYS A 529 -58.98 -38.64 -29.56
CA LYS A 529 -60.07 -38.37 -30.53
C LYS A 529 -60.04 -36.90 -30.96
N GLU A 530 -60.57 -36.66 -32.14
CA GLU A 530 -60.99 -35.38 -32.70
C GLU A 530 -62.18 -34.75 -31.96
N SER A 531 -62.28 -33.41 -32.02
CA SER A 531 -63.55 -32.70 -32.24
C SER A 531 -63.33 -31.24 -32.66
N ARG A 532 -63.77 -30.87 -33.88
CA ARG A 532 -64.36 -29.55 -34.22
C ARG A 532 -65.88 -29.77 -34.34
N PRO A 533 -66.78 -28.81 -34.02
CA PRO A 533 -67.15 -27.71 -34.95
C PRO A 533 -67.42 -26.39 -34.18
N ILE A 534 -67.71 -25.22 -34.75
CA ILE A 534 -68.88 -24.82 -35.55
C ILE A 534 -68.54 -23.51 -36.29
N ASN A 535 -68.98 -23.42 -37.54
CA ASN A 535 -68.87 -22.28 -38.42
C ASN A 535 -70.26 -21.64 -38.57
N PHE A 536 -70.37 -20.31 -38.48
CA PHE A 536 -71.55 -19.56 -38.93
C PHE A 536 -71.11 -18.62 -40.04
N ARG A 537 -71.79 -18.74 -41.18
CA ARG A 537 -71.60 -17.97 -42.40
C ARG A 537 -72.92 -17.27 -42.70
N GLU A 538 -72.89 -15.95 -42.73
CA GLU A 538 -73.91 -15.03 -43.28
C GLU A 538 -73.12 -13.83 -43.85
N MET A 539 -73.58 -13.02 -44.80
CA MET A 539 -74.16 -13.18 -46.13
C MET A 539 -73.92 -11.81 -46.81
N GLU A 540 -73.41 -11.82 -48.04
CA GLU A 540 -73.51 -10.86 -49.17
C GLU A 540 -73.58 -9.32 -48.99
N CYS A 541 -72.75 -8.62 -49.80
CA CYS A 541 -73.00 -7.45 -50.69
C CYS A 541 -71.66 -6.72 -50.96
N ALA A 542 -71.04 -6.81 -52.15
CA ALA A 542 -71.29 -6.10 -53.42
C ALA A 542 -70.34 -4.89 -53.62
N ASP A 543 -69.54 -4.99 -54.70
CA ASP A 543 -68.90 -3.99 -55.58
C ASP A 543 -68.11 -2.78 -54.99
N GLU A 544 -66.82 -2.66 -55.34
CA GLU A 544 -66.32 -1.77 -56.40
C GLU A 544 -64.77 -1.74 -56.51
N GLU A 545 -64.33 -1.16 -57.62
CA GLU A 545 -63.09 -1.30 -58.39
C GLU A 545 -61.79 -0.62 -57.87
N SER A 546 -60.72 -0.95 -58.59
CA SER A 546 -59.36 -0.39 -58.66
C SER A 546 -58.33 -0.98 -57.70
N ASP A 547 -57.05 -1.22 -58.02
CA ASP A 547 -56.20 -1.41 -59.20
C ASP A 547 -54.75 -1.12 -58.71
N ALA A 548 -53.81 -1.95 -59.18
CA ALA A 548 -52.35 -1.80 -59.19
C ALA A 548 -51.56 -1.65 -57.87
N GLY A 549 -50.75 -2.67 -57.57
CA GLY A 549 -49.52 -2.52 -56.79
C GLY A 549 -48.98 -3.81 -56.18
N GLU A 550 -47.99 -4.41 -56.86
CA GLU A 550 -47.27 -5.65 -56.55
C GLU A 550 -46.72 -5.80 -55.11
N ALA A 551 -46.57 -7.06 -54.72
CA ALA A 551 -46.13 -7.58 -53.44
C ALA A 551 -44.62 -7.41 -53.17
N ASP A 552 -44.26 -7.27 -51.89
CA ASP A 552 -43.25 -8.15 -51.29
C ASP A 552 -43.55 -8.36 -49.80
N GLU A 553 -43.43 -9.61 -49.38
CA GLU A 553 -43.81 -10.13 -48.09
C GLU A 553 -42.75 -9.80 -47.02
N SER A 554 -43.18 -9.36 -45.84
CA SER A 554 -42.41 -9.62 -44.61
C SER A 554 -43.34 -9.77 -43.41
N GLU A 555 -43.27 -10.95 -42.82
CA GLU A 555 -44.14 -11.51 -41.81
C GLU A 555 -44.28 -10.64 -40.55
N CYS A 556 -45.52 -10.40 -40.12
CA CYS A 556 -45.83 -9.98 -38.76
C CYS A 556 -45.60 -11.16 -37.79
N PRO A 557 -44.77 -11.04 -36.75
CA PRO A 557 -44.72 -12.07 -35.72
C PRO A 557 -45.94 -11.97 -34.79
N GLU A 558 -46.60 -13.12 -34.58
CA GLU A 558 -47.70 -13.27 -33.63
C GLU A 558 -47.32 -12.85 -32.18
N PRO A 559 -48.27 -12.35 -31.37
CA PRO A 559 -48.00 -11.99 -29.99
C PRO A 559 -47.82 -13.25 -29.13
N VAL A 560 -46.61 -13.42 -28.60
CA VAL A 560 -46.29 -14.41 -27.55
C VAL A 560 -47.11 -14.09 -26.29
N PRO A 561 -47.72 -15.08 -25.60
CA PRO A 561 -48.39 -14.83 -24.33
C PRO A 561 -47.36 -14.47 -23.24
N GLN A 562 -47.35 -13.20 -22.79
CA GLN A 562 -46.51 -12.74 -21.69
C GLN A 562 -47.12 -13.14 -20.34
N ALA A 563 -46.73 -14.31 -19.83
CA ALA A 563 -47.00 -14.66 -18.44
C ALA A 563 -45.92 -14.03 -17.53
N GLY A 564 -46.32 -13.11 -16.65
CA GLY A 564 -45.50 -12.68 -15.50
C GLY A 564 -45.25 -11.17 -15.31
N LEU A 565 -46.05 -10.26 -15.86
CA LEU A 565 -45.91 -8.83 -15.56
C LEU A 565 -46.36 -8.53 -14.12
N SER A 566 -45.64 -7.66 -13.41
CA SER A 566 -46.08 -7.17 -12.09
C SER A 566 -47.35 -6.30 -12.24
N GLY A 567 -48.21 -6.24 -11.23
CA GLY A 567 -49.47 -5.47 -11.31
C GLY A 567 -49.29 -3.99 -11.70
N MET A 568 -48.15 -3.38 -11.33
CA MET A 568 -47.82 -2.00 -11.73
C MET A 568 -47.40 -1.90 -13.19
N GLU A 569 -46.70 -2.90 -13.71
CA GLU A 569 -46.26 -2.98 -15.11
C GLU A 569 -47.44 -3.28 -16.04
N PHE A 570 -48.42 -4.04 -15.57
CA PHE A 570 -49.71 -4.22 -16.24
C PHE A 570 -50.55 -2.94 -16.25
N LEU A 571 -50.59 -2.19 -15.14
CA LEU A 571 -51.43 -1.00 -15.01
C LEU A 571 -50.84 0.25 -15.68
N LEU A 572 -49.52 0.36 -15.75
CA LEU A 572 -48.84 1.61 -16.12
C LEU A 572 -47.89 1.44 -17.32
N GLY A 573 -47.82 0.25 -17.92
CA GLY A 573 -46.79 -0.16 -18.90
C GLY A 573 -46.29 0.96 -19.81
N ASP A 574 -47.14 1.41 -20.73
CA ASP A 574 -46.75 2.35 -21.79
C ASP A 574 -46.59 3.80 -21.27
N LEU A 575 -47.14 4.09 -20.09
CA LEU A 575 -47.11 5.43 -19.47
C LEU A 575 -45.77 5.72 -18.78
N PHE A 576 -44.98 4.69 -18.44
CA PHE A 576 -43.60 4.83 -17.94
C PHE A 576 -42.54 4.46 -19.00
N CYS A 577 -42.87 3.62 -19.98
CA CYS A 577 -41.95 3.22 -21.05
C CYS A 577 -42.00 4.16 -22.26
N SER A 578 -41.69 5.45 -22.05
CA SER A 578 -41.35 6.38 -23.15
C SER A 578 -39.89 6.22 -23.59
N SER A 579 -39.48 5.01 -24.02
CA SER A 579 -38.29 4.89 -24.88
C SER A 579 -38.48 3.72 -25.84
N PRO A 580 -38.12 3.88 -27.13
CA PRO A 580 -38.26 2.81 -28.11
C PRO A 580 -37.40 1.63 -27.70
N LYS A 581 -37.98 0.43 -27.77
CA LYS A 581 -37.32 -0.85 -27.54
C LYS A 581 -36.00 -0.90 -28.34
N SER A 582 -34.89 -1.20 -27.63
CA SER A 582 -33.52 -1.53 -28.13
C SER A 582 -32.39 -0.47 -28.08
N ARG A 583 -32.25 0.30 -27.00
CA ARG A 583 -30.90 0.74 -26.57
C ARG A 583 -30.71 0.41 -25.09
N GLN A 584 -30.03 -0.69 -24.80
CA GLN A 584 -29.33 -0.79 -23.51
C GLN A 584 -28.40 0.41 -23.44
N SER A 585 -28.53 1.28 -22.42
CA SER A 585 -27.62 2.42 -22.26
C SER A 585 -26.18 1.90 -22.28
N SER A 586 -25.31 2.59 -23.01
CA SER A 586 -23.91 2.19 -23.08
C SER A 586 -23.28 2.23 -21.69
N VAL A 587 -22.23 1.45 -21.45
CA VAL A 587 -21.50 1.49 -20.16
C VAL A 587 -21.00 2.92 -19.91
N GLU A 588 -20.53 3.56 -20.97
CA GLU A 588 -20.07 4.93 -21.02
C GLU A 588 -21.14 5.92 -20.56
N GLU A 589 -22.35 5.83 -21.10
CA GLU A 589 -23.48 6.69 -20.73
C GLU A 589 -23.89 6.52 -19.26
N SER A 590 -23.86 5.28 -18.75
CA SER A 590 -24.16 5.01 -17.34
C SER A 590 -23.08 5.60 -16.41
N VAL A 591 -21.80 5.47 -16.78
CA VAL A 591 -20.68 6.10 -16.04
C VAL A 591 -20.80 7.62 -16.12
N ASP A 592 -21.20 8.19 -17.25
CA ASP A 592 -21.35 9.64 -17.43
C ASP A 592 -22.44 10.25 -16.54
N MET A 593 -23.59 9.58 -16.45
CA MET A 593 -24.65 9.98 -15.52
C MET A 593 -24.16 9.95 -14.08
N GLU A 594 -23.49 8.88 -13.68
CA GLU A 594 -22.96 8.72 -12.32
C GLU A 594 -21.87 9.75 -12.00
N MET A 595 -20.96 10.00 -12.94
CA MET A 595 -19.92 11.03 -12.83
C MET A 595 -20.50 12.44 -12.70
N SER A 596 -21.55 12.75 -13.44
CA SER A 596 -22.23 14.05 -13.36
C SER A 596 -22.86 14.25 -11.98
N ALA A 597 -23.53 13.22 -11.47
CA ALA A 597 -24.10 13.24 -10.12
C ALA A 597 -23.01 13.32 -9.03
N TYR A 598 -21.91 12.58 -9.20
CA TYR A 598 -20.77 12.59 -8.27
C TYR A 598 -20.09 13.97 -8.21
N LYS A 599 -19.86 14.62 -9.36
CA LYS A 599 -19.31 15.98 -9.43
C LYS A 599 -20.21 17.02 -8.77
N ALA A 600 -21.53 16.83 -8.83
CA ALA A 600 -22.52 17.74 -8.25
C ALA A 600 -22.75 17.52 -6.74
N ASP A 601 -22.38 16.35 -6.22
CA ASP A 601 -22.54 16.04 -4.80
C ASP A 601 -21.57 16.86 -3.92
N LYS A 602 -21.95 17.05 -2.66
CA LYS A 602 -21.06 17.61 -1.65
C LYS A 602 -20.18 16.47 -1.14
N GLY A 603 -18.91 16.46 -1.49
CA GLY A 603 -17.98 15.49 -0.90
C GLY A 603 -17.79 15.68 0.60
N ALA A 604 -16.86 14.90 1.16
CA ALA A 604 -16.68 14.82 2.61
C ALA A 604 -15.84 15.99 3.16
N SER A 605 -16.06 16.33 4.43
CA SER A 605 -15.14 17.19 5.18
C SER A 605 -13.81 16.47 5.44
N LEU A 606 -12.74 17.24 5.60
CA LEU A 606 -11.43 16.70 6.01
C LEU A 606 -11.57 15.94 7.33
N GLY A 607 -10.99 14.75 7.40
CA GLY A 607 -11.03 13.87 8.57
C GLY A 607 -12.13 12.79 8.56
N VAL A 608 -13.08 12.84 7.63
CA VAL A 608 -14.02 11.72 7.42
C VAL A 608 -13.31 10.56 6.75
N GLU A 609 -13.42 9.35 7.30
CA GLU A 609 -12.79 8.16 6.72
C GLU A 609 -13.40 7.83 5.33
N PRO A 610 -12.59 7.80 4.26
CA PRO A 610 -13.13 7.61 2.90
C PRO A 610 -13.82 6.28 2.64
N LEU A 611 -13.37 5.19 3.26
CA LEU A 611 -14.02 3.88 3.12
C LEU A 611 -15.41 3.86 3.77
N GLN A 612 -15.57 4.54 4.90
CA GLN A 612 -16.86 4.72 5.55
C GLN A 612 -17.82 5.55 4.69
N TRP A 613 -17.33 6.62 4.05
CA TRP A 613 -18.14 7.43 3.12
C TRP A 613 -18.61 6.59 1.93
N TRP A 614 -17.70 5.83 1.30
CA TRP A 614 -18.06 4.97 0.17
C TRP A 614 -19.02 3.86 0.56
N ARG A 615 -18.93 3.30 1.77
CA ARG A 615 -19.90 2.31 2.27
C ARG A 615 -21.32 2.85 2.25
N MET A 616 -21.52 4.13 2.56
CA MET A 616 -22.83 4.78 2.55
C MET A 616 -23.28 5.20 1.14
N LYS A 617 -22.32 5.53 0.27
CA LYS A 617 -22.56 6.13 -1.05
C LYS A 617 -22.47 5.14 -2.22
N ALA A 618 -21.99 3.92 -1.99
CA ALA A 618 -21.83 2.90 -3.02
C ALA A 618 -23.13 2.50 -3.71
N GLY A 619 -24.27 2.56 -3.00
CA GLY A 619 -25.58 2.35 -3.62
C GLY A 619 -26.00 3.48 -4.58
N GLN A 620 -25.54 4.71 -4.32
CA GLN A 620 -25.78 5.86 -5.18
C GLN A 620 -24.82 5.90 -6.37
N PHE A 621 -23.58 5.45 -6.16
CA PHE A 621 -22.50 5.48 -7.14
C PHE A 621 -21.86 4.08 -7.33
N PRO A 622 -22.59 3.10 -7.90
CA PRO A 622 -22.11 1.70 -7.97
C PRO A 622 -20.93 1.49 -8.94
N LEU A 623 -20.85 2.24 -10.04
CA LEU A 623 -19.78 2.09 -11.03
C LEU A 623 -18.47 2.72 -10.51
N LEU A 624 -18.56 3.91 -9.92
CA LEU A 624 -17.45 4.60 -9.29
C LEU A 624 -17.02 3.92 -7.99
N ALA A 625 -17.94 3.33 -7.22
CA ALA A 625 -17.60 2.50 -6.06
C ALA A 625 -16.68 1.33 -6.46
N THR A 626 -16.87 0.76 -7.65
CA THR A 626 -15.98 -0.29 -8.15
C THR A 626 -14.58 0.24 -8.45
N ALA A 627 -14.45 1.45 -9.03
CA ALA A 627 -13.16 2.11 -9.22
C ALA A 627 -12.53 2.53 -7.88
N ALA A 628 -13.33 3.02 -6.93
CA ALA A 628 -12.90 3.41 -5.58
C ALA A 628 -12.24 2.24 -4.87
N ARG A 629 -12.83 1.04 -4.92
CA ARG A 629 -12.23 -0.17 -4.33
C ARG A 629 -10.86 -0.52 -4.93
N ALA A 630 -10.66 -0.27 -6.22
CA ALA A 630 -9.42 -0.60 -6.92
C ALA A 630 -8.27 0.40 -6.67
N TYR A 631 -8.59 1.67 -6.44
CA TYR A 631 -7.60 2.75 -6.26
C TYR A 631 -7.38 3.14 -4.80
N LEU A 632 -8.42 3.08 -3.95
CA LEU A 632 -8.29 3.39 -2.52
C LEU A 632 -7.68 2.23 -1.73
N SER A 633 -7.56 1.03 -2.32
CA SER A 633 -6.80 -0.08 -1.75
C SER A 633 -5.29 0.15 -1.82
N ALA A 634 -4.84 1.15 -2.59
CA ALA A 634 -3.42 1.44 -2.71
C ALA A 634 -2.92 2.25 -1.51
N PRO A 635 -1.88 1.80 -0.79
CA PRO A 635 -1.25 2.61 0.24
C PRO A 635 -0.37 3.72 -0.37
N ALA A 636 -0.05 4.74 0.42
CA ALA A 636 0.99 5.73 0.15
C ALA A 636 2.38 5.25 0.58
N VAL A 637 2.45 4.30 1.51
CA VAL A 637 3.68 3.78 2.14
C VAL A 637 3.69 2.26 2.01
N ALA A 638 4.84 1.65 1.71
CA ALA A 638 4.92 0.20 1.53
C ALA A 638 5.02 -0.55 2.87
N GLY A 639 4.36 -1.70 2.96
CA GLY A 639 4.46 -2.62 4.09
C GLY A 639 4.09 -1.98 5.43
N SER A 640 4.90 -2.25 6.46
CA SER A 640 4.73 -1.71 7.82
C SER A 640 5.39 -0.35 8.05
N ALA A 641 6.00 0.26 7.02
CA ALA A 641 6.89 1.41 7.23
C ALA A 641 6.21 2.63 7.87
N ALA A 642 4.90 2.82 7.69
CA ALA A 642 4.14 3.86 8.39
C ALA A 642 4.07 3.60 9.91
N GLN A 643 3.82 2.34 10.31
CA GLN A 643 3.79 1.93 11.72
C GLN A 643 5.19 1.99 12.34
N ASP A 644 6.21 1.54 11.60
CA ASP A 644 7.61 1.59 12.03
C ASP A 644 8.10 3.05 12.22
N PHE A 645 7.55 4.00 11.46
CA PHE A 645 7.82 5.43 11.59
C PHE A 645 7.04 6.07 12.76
N ALA A 646 5.81 5.63 13.02
CA ALA A 646 4.95 6.17 14.08
C ALA A 646 5.36 5.71 15.48
N GLN A 647 5.87 4.48 15.62
CA GLN A 647 6.39 3.98 16.89
C GLN A 647 7.70 4.69 17.23
N GLU A 648 7.64 5.65 18.17
CA GLU A 648 8.82 6.24 18.83
C GLU A 648 9.71 5.10 19.37
N GLY A 649 10.83 4.86 18.68
CA GLY A 649 11.57 3.60 18.73
C GLY A 649 11.95 3.00 17.37
N ALA A 650 11.71 3.73 16.26
CA ALA A 650 12.13 3.41 14.89
C ALA A 650 13.48 2.67 14.85
N GLY A 651 13.41 1.35 14.68
CA GLY A 651 14.54 0.42 14.80
C GLY A 651 14.33 -0.75 15.78
N ALA A 652 13.28 -0.74 16.61
CA ALA A 652 12.95 -1.88 17.47
C ALA A 652 12.53 -3.11 16.63
N ALA A 653 11.65 -2.93 15.65
CA ALA A 653 11.25 -4.00 14.74
C ALA A 653 12.44 -4.51 13.91
N HIS A 654 13.21 -3.62 13.27
CA HIS A 654 14.41 -3.99 12.51
C HIS A 654 15.48 -4.71 13.36
N ARG A 655 15.72 -4.26 14.60
CA ARG A 655 16.63 -4.93 15.53
C ARG A 655 16.12 -6.32 15.93
N LYS A 656 14.81 -6.47 16.17
CA LYS A 656 14.21 -7.78 16.46
C LYS A 656 14.32 -8.73 15.27
N ARG A 657 14.09 -8.25 14.05
CA ARG A 657 14.25 -9.05 12.81
C ARG A 657 15.67 -9.62 12.69
N GLY A 658 16.70 -8.83 13.00
CA GLY A 658 18.10 -9.27 12.96
C GLY A 658 18.47 -10.40 13.93
N ASN A 659 17.59 -10.75 14.87
CA ASN A 659 17.78 -11.90 15.76
C ASN A 659 17.16 -13.18 15.21
N ILE A 660 16.45 -13.14 14.08
CA ILE A 660 15.73 -14.29 13.54
C ILE A 660 16.60 -15.00 12.47
N PRO A 661 16.83 -16.32 12.56
CA PRO A 661 17.60 -17.02 11.55
C PRO A 661 16.85 -17.06 10.21
N PRO A 662 17.55 -16.95 9.05
CA PRO A 662 16.95 -16.91 7.71
C PRO A 662 15.93 -18.02 7.42
N GLU A 663 16.13 -19.21 7.97
CA GLU A 663 15.29 -20.40 7.76
C GLU A 663 13.88 -20.24 8.35
N SER A 664 13.75 -19.44 9.41
CA SER A 664 12.49 -19.19 10.12
C SER A 664 11.90 -17.80 9.85
N LEU A 665 12.65 -16.96 9.14
CA LEU A 665 12.35 -15.54 8.95
C LEU A 665 11.01 -15.31 8.23
N ASP A 666 10.79 -15.94 7.07
CA ASP A 666 9.52 -15.84 6.33
C ASP A 666 8.34 -16.30 7.20
N SER A 667 8.49 -17.44 7.89
CA SER A 667 7.42 -18.03 8.70
C SER A 667 7.03 -17.12 9.87
N ILE A 668 8.00 -16.58 10.61
CA ILE A 668 7.74 -15.71 11.76
C ILE A 668 7.16 -14.37 11.29
N LEU A 669 7.71 -13.75 10.25
CA LEU A 669 7.21 -12.48 9.72
C LEU A 669 5.81 -12.61 9.15
N PHE A 670 5.55 -13.66 8.36
CA PHE A 670 4.23 -13.95 7.83
C PHE A 670 3.19 -14.08 8.96
N LEU A 671 3.48 -14.87 10.00
CA LEU A 671 2.56 -15.06 11.11
C LEU A 671 2.39 -13.78 11.95
N HIS A 672 3.47 -13.03 12.14
CA HIS A 672 3.48 -11.78 12.90
C HIS A 672 2.63 -10.70 12.24
N TYR A 673 2.89 -10.38 10.98
CA TYR A 673 2.20 -9.31 10.26
C TYR A 673 0.72 -9.61 10.01
N ASN A 674 0.37 -10.89 9.83
CA ASN A 674 -1.03 -11.29 9.65
C ASN A 674 -1.73 -11.60 10.98
N HIS A 675 -1.09 -11.32 12.12
CA HIS A 675 -1.62 -11.56 13.47
C HIS A 675 -2.15 -12.98 13.70
N MET A 676 -1.50 -13.97 13.09
CA MET A 676 -1.90 -15.38 13.18
C MET A 676 -1.32 -15.99 14.45
N SER A 677 -2.22 -16.40 15.35
CA SER A 677 -1.83 -17.07 16.61
C SER A 677 -2.36 -18.50 16.64
N THR A 678 -1.69 -19.37 17.38
CA THR A 678 -2.01 -20.80 17.50
C THR A 678 -3.32 -21.11 18.23
N SER A 679 -4.01 -20.09 18.76
CA SER A 679 -5.25 -20.21 19.53
C SER A 679 -6.47 -19.91 18.65
N GLU A 680 -6.97 -20.91 17.93
CA GLU A 680 -8.34 -20.90 17.42
C GLU A 680 -9.22 -21.83 18.24
N SER A 681 -9.92 -21.26 19.22
CA SER A 681 -11.31 -21.64 19.48
C SER A 681 -12.19 -20.40 19.22
N GLY A 682 -12.61 -20.27 17.96
CA GLY A 682 -13.76 -19.48 17.52
C GLY A 682 -13.82 -18.02 17.95
N ARG A 683 -13.06 -17.14 17.28
CA ARG A 683 -13.60 -15.84 16.84
C ARG A 683 -13.03 -15.51 15.47
N ALA A 684 -13.93 -15.49 14.49
CA ALA A 684 -13.74 -14.83 13.21
C ALA A 684 -13.11 -13.44 13.40
N LEU A 685 -12.37 -12.97 12.38
CA LEU A 685 -12.01 -11.57 12.17
C LEU A 685 -13.13 -10.66 12.72
N ALA A 686 -12.93 -10.15 13.92
CA ALA A 686 -13.84 -9.24 14.57
C ALA A 686 -13.07 -7.95 14.79
N LYS A 687 -13.33 -7.01 13.88
CA LYS A 687 -13.37 -5.57 14.13
C LYS A 687 -12.05 -4.95 14.60
N SER A 688 -11.25 -4.51 13.64
CA SER A 688 -10.65 -3.18 13.74
C SER A 688 -11.79 -2.17 13.54
N ASP A 689 -12.57 -1.95 14.58
CA ASP A 689 -13.54 -0.86 14.65
C ASP A 689 -13.54 -0.39 16.11
N ASP A 690 -13.25 0.91 16.26
CA ASP A 690 -13.38 1.73 17.44
C ASP A 690 -12.66 1.31 18.74
N ARG A 691 -11.62 2.08 19.08
CA ARG A 691 -11.47 2.65 20.43
C ARG A 691 -10.46 3.81 20.46
N ILE A 692 -11.05 5.01 20.43
CA ILE A 692 -10.69 6.32 21.01
C ILE A 692 -9.39 6.98 20.50
#